data_AF-A0A3C1X7B8-F1
#
_entry.id   AF-A0A3C1X7B8-F1
#
_cell.length_a   1.000
_cell.length_b   1.000
_cell.length_c   1.000
_cell.angle_alpha   90.00
_cell.angle_beta   90.00
_cell.angle_gamma   90.00
#
_symmetry.space_group_name_H-M   'P 1'
#
loop_
_entity.id
_entity.type
_entity.pdbx_description
1 polymer ?
#
loop_
_entity_poly.entity_id
_entity_poly.type
_entity_poly.pdbx_seq_one_letter_code
_entity_poly.pdbx_strand_id
1 'polypeptide(L)'
;IYTATTGLNWLVHFELAILLSIAAIPLAIALTSCQRHPSQQTTLLIACGITGGAFIALISSLLCPATIQLQIAATLLASLTLFTRPEGSFTKAAAVELRPRPFPRMHLAVITVTVVLATTLGSPQTASLSRLMFSERTRMALQHNVAPELISQSAPGRLVETRVTSVGEVAVWKLGGNIIEFRRNGISQGAVSSSPDTTPQPPEDVLPLILAICNHPQPGQVMLLGDDSGAALRSSTHFPVQQILAVRQDSQLTQLAAAHVWNNSPQKPTDDTRVRIEHKPIELAVRSARPQSLDVVVCTGPPASAASTASLYNKEFYTAVRAALSADGVFAQRFRGRDLGPEPLRECLATLSSVFPASGAIQTVPGEIILLAGTSEKGLISPGLLDRLQKEHVRTELMLSGWDWAQVAVLPLADAADPIGLFSREARPLPLSAAAAQTTLNWPVEAARIADKAEELRLAFAPWQKQLASALPVTEAHHEAKRRLSSLAQQIEILAGMPDQPWTYRRSLRMEMQQHPRPPLEKVENGRIIRVSHPLDEERQQYFRTLGAALMAAASDQQAALELVRRLVRFARSGDPLMGHFSHYEIVRLHELLNHPAPAEELQHRLHIVFFAAASDASVRPVITALDQLVRQPELVQQPSERFDQLNGLLQKLIERWEARTAWEPKSAVRVQNDVDQSVRISNLALDQMQELAGQIGVSNSDFLYRRRYINEALIVPLRDYRDQVLAHRMKTQPLSSDGEDPDDQPLLIPATQSLNTN
;
A
#
# COMPACT_ATOMS: atom_id res chain seq x y z
N ILE A 1 -25.42 26.45 -13.81
CA ILE A 1 -24.94 26.08 -15.17
C ILE A 1 -25.02 24.55 -15.24
N TYR A 2 -26.21 24.06 -15.56
CA TYR A 2 -26.66 22.67 -15.39
C TYR A 2 -27.10 22.15 -16.76
N THR A 3 -26.20 22.14 -17.75
CA THR A 3 -26.45 21.57 -19.10
C THR A 3 -25.14 21.54 -19.88
N ALA A 4 -24.30 20.50 -19.70
CA ALA A 4 -23.21 20.16 -20.63
C ALA A 4 -22.66 18.71 -20.45
N THR A 5 -23.44 17.76 -19.91
CA THR A 5 -22.96 16.40 -19.58
C THR A 5 -23.62 15.29 -20.40
N THR A 6 -24.27 15.61 -21.52
CA THR A 6 -25.07 14.63 -22.28
C THR A 6 -24.31 13.92 -23.42
N GLY A 7 -23.03 14.22 -23.64
CA GLY A 7 -22.28 13.71 -24.81
C GLY A 7 -21.60 12.34 -24.65
N LEU A 8 -21.23 11.91 -23.43
CA LEU A 8 -20.34 10.75 -23.23
C LEU A 8 -21.03 9.47 -22.67
N ASN A 9 -22.29 9.54 -22.25
CA ASN A 9 -22.98 8.40 -21.63
C ASN A 9 -23.31 7.25 -22.61
N TRP A 10 -23.41 7.54 -23.92
CA TRP A 10 -23.89 6.54 -24.88
C TRP A 10 -22.94 5.36 -25.07
N LEU A 11 -21.62 5.58 -24.97
CA LEU A 11 -20.61 4.53 -25.09
C LEU A 11 -20.62 3.58 -23.88
N VAL A 12 -20.80 4.11 -22.67
CA VAL A 12 -20.91 3.30 -21.44
C VAL A 12 -22.19 2.47 -21.49
N HIS A 13 -23.31 3.05 -21.92
CA HIS A 13 -24.57 2.33 -22.11
C HIS A 13 -24.46 1.25 -23.21
N PHE A 14 -23.67 1.49 -24.25
CA PHE A 14 -23.42 0.54 -25.33
C PHE A 14 -22.54 -0.64 -24.88
N GLU A 15 -21.47 -0.40 -24.12
CA GLU A 15 -20.61 -1.45 -23.56
C GLU A 15 -21.36 -2.34 -22.54
N LEU A 16 -22.21 -1.73 -21.71
CA LEU A 16 -23.05 -2.45 -20.74
C LEU A 16 -24.16 -3.26 -21.43
N ALA A 17 -24.72 -2.74 -22.53
CA ALA A 17 -25.64 -3.48 -23.38
C ALA A 17 -24.97 -4.69 -24.03
N ILE A 18 -23.71 -4.57 -24.49
CA ILE A 18 -22.94 -5.68 -25.05
C ILE A 18 -22.66 -6.76 -23.99
N LEU A 19 -22.24 -6.37 -22.78
CA LEU A 19 -21.99 -7.31 -21.68
C LEU A 19 -23.25 -8.10 -21.27
N LEU A 20 -24.40 -7.42 -21.17
CA LEU A 20 -25.69 -8.07 -20.88
C LEU A 20 -26.18 -8.95 -22.04
N SER A 21 -25.84 -8.59 -23.29
CA SER A 21 -26.12 -9.42 -24.48
C SER A 21 -25.28 -10.71 -24.47
N ILE A 22 -24.01 -10.63 -24.05
CA ILE A 22 -23.11 -11.77 -23.92
C ILE A 22 -23.57 -12.71 -22.80
N ALA A 23 -24.04 -12.15 -21.68
CA ALA A 23 -24.64 -12.92 -20.58
C ALA A 23 -25.95 -13.64 -20.96
N ALA A 24 -26.62 -13.22 -22.04
CA ALA A 24 -27.80 -13.88 -22.58
C ALA A 24 -27.48 -15.02 -23.58
N ILE A 25 -26.22 -15.17 -24.01
CA ILE A 25 -25.79 -16.25 -24.91
C ILE A 25 -25.97 -17.65 -24.28
N PRO A 26 -25.62 -17.90 -22.99
CA PRO A 26 -25.93 -19.15 -22.32
C PRO A 26 -27.43 -19.46 -22.26
N LEU A 27 -28.29 -18.44 -22.13
CA LEU A 27 -29.74 -18.58 -22.15
C LEU A 27 -30.22 -19.02 -23.55
N ALA A 28 -29.66 -18.44 -24.62
CA ALA A 28 -29.96 -18.83 -25.99
C ALA A 28 -29.44 -20.24 -26.33
N ILE A 29 -28.27 -20.63 -25.82
CA ILE A 29 -27.72 -21.99 -25.97
C ILE A 29 -28.55 -23.02 -25.20
N ALA A 30 -28.99 -22.69 -23.98
CA ALA A 30 -29.88 -23.54 -23.18
C ALA A 30 -31.28 -23.72 -23.80
N LEU A 31 -31.78 -22.70 -24.51
CA LEU A 31 -33.05 -22.78 -25.24
C LEU A 31 -32.92 -23.56 -26.56
N THR A 32 -31.73 -23.60 -27.17
CA THR A 32 -31.49 -24.29 -28.46
C THR A 32 -31.08 -25.75 -28.29
N SER A 33 -30.50 -26.14 -27.15
CA SER A 33 -30.22 -27.54 -26.79
C SER A 33 -31.49 -28.40 -26.57
N CYS A 34 -32.68 -27.78 -26.58
CA CYS A 34 -33.97 -28.46 -26.56
C CYS A 34 -34.49 -28.89 -27.96
N GLN A 35 -33.80 -28.58 -29.07
CA GLN A 35 -34.23 -28.98 -30.41
C GLN A 35 -33.22 -29.92 -31.10
N ARG A 36 -33.68 -31.10 -31.52
CA ARG A 36 -32.85 -32.18 -32.09
C ARG A 36 -32.34 -31.96 -33.52
N HIS A 37 -32.64 -30.83 -34.17
CA HIS A 37 -32.08 -30.51 -35.50
C HIS A 37 -31.78 -29.02 -35.65
N PRO A 38 -30.56 -28.62 -36.07
CA PRO A 38 -30.24 -27.24 -36.34
C PRO A 38 -30.85 -26.83 -37.68
N SER A 39 -31.84 -25.93 -37.65
CA SER A 39 -32.38 -25.29 -38.86
C SER A 39 -32.06 -23.80 -38.82
N GLN A 40 -32.16 -23.09 -39.95
CA GLN A 40 -31.95 -21.63 -40.05
C GLN A 40 -32.74 -20.81 -39.00
N GLN A 41 -33.79 -21.37 -38.39
CA GLN A 41 -34.56 -20.74 -37.32
C GLN A 41 -33.78 -20.63 -36.00
N THR A 42 -32.82 -21.52 -35.73
CA THR A 42 -31.99 -21.50 -34.51
C THR A 42 -31.11 -20.26 -34.47
N THR A 43 -30.52 -19.89 -35.61
CA THR A 43 -29.71 -18.67 -35.77
C THR A 43 -30.55 -17.40 -35.63
N LEU A 44 -31.79 -17.42 -36.14
CA LEU A 44 -32.75 -16.32 -36.02
C LEU A 44 -33.20 -16.11 -34.56
N LEU A 45 -33.45 -17.19 -33.82
CA LEU A 45 -33.82 -17.16 -32.41
C LEU A 45 -32.68 -16.66 -31.51
N ILE A 46 -31.44 -17.07 -31.79
CA ILE A 46 -30.25 -16.54 -31.10
C ILE A 46 -30.09 -15.05 -31.42
N ALA A 47 -30.24 -14.65 -32.69
CA ALA A 47 -30.16 -13.24 -33.10
C ALA A 47 -31.27 -12.38 -32.47
N CYS A 48 -32.51 -12.88 -32.40
CA CYS A 48 -33.63 -12.23 -31.71
C CYS A 48 -33.43 -12.16 -30.19
N GLY A 49 -32.84 -13.19 -29.58
CA GLY A 49 -32.49 -13.21 -28.15
C GLY A 49 -31.39 -12.21 -27.81
N ILE A 50 -30.35 -12.11 -28.66
CA ILE A 50 -29.26 -11.14 -28.51
C ILE A 50 -29.78 -9.72 -28.72
N THR A 51 -30.60 -9.48 -29.75
CA THR A 51 -31.16 -8.13 -30.02
C THR A 51 -32.20 -7.71 -28.98
N GLY A 52 -33.05 -8.63 -28.51
CA GLY A 52 -33.99 -8.37 -27.42
C GLY A 52 -33.28 -8.14 -26.07
N GLY A 53 -32.26 -8.93 -25.77
CA GLY A 53 -31.39 -8.75 -24.60
C GLY A 53 -30.63 -7.42 -24.64
N ALA A 54 -30.05 -7.07 -25.79
CA ALA A 54 -29.39 -5.79 -26.00
C ALA A 54 -30.35 -4.60 -25.83
N PHE A 55 -31.59 -4.70 -26.33
CA PHE A 55 -32.59 -3.65 -26.22
C PHE A 55 -33.08 -3.44 -24.79
N ILE A 56 -33.33 -4.53 -24.04
CA ILE A 56 -33.70 -4.47 -22.62
C ILE A 56 -32.54 -3.95 -21.78
N ALA A 57 -31.32 -4.38 -22.08
CA ALA A 57 -30.11 -3.89 -21.43
C ALA A 57 -29.90 -2.39 -21.66
N LEU A 58 -30.04 -1.92 -22.91
CA LEU A 58 -29.96 -0.50 -23.28
C LEU A 58 -31.00 0.32 -22.50
N ILE A 59 -32.26 -0.13 -22.46
CA ILE A 59 -33.35 0.53 -21.71
C ILE A 59 -33.07 0.53 -20.20
N SER A 60 -32.61 -0.59 -19.63
CA SER A 60 -32.25 -0.68 -18.21
C SER A 60 -31.04 0.19 -17.85
N SER A 61 -30.14 0.42 -18.81
CA SER A 61 -28.97 1.28 -18.65
C SER A 61 -29.30 2.76 -18.61
N LEU A 62 -30.39 3.16 -19.29
CA LEU A 62 -30.93 4.52 -19.24
C LEU A 62 -31.73 4.81 -17.95
N LEU A 63 -32.18 3.78 -17.22
CA LEU A 63 -33.14 3.90 -16.12
C LEU A 63 -32.61 3.48 -14.73
N CYS A 64 -31.53 2.71 -14.65
CA CYS A 64 -31.06 2.13 -13.38
C CYS A 64 -29.53 2.29 -13.17
N PRO A 65 -29.07 2.58 -11.94
CA PRO A 65 -27.65 2.50 -11.55
C PRO A 65 -27.03 1.12 -11.77
N ALA A 66 -25.71 1.07 -12.01
CA ALA A 66 -24.96 -0.16 -12.28
C ALA A 66 -25.07 -1.24 -11.18
N THR A 67 -25.30 -0.83 -9.93
CA THR A 67 -25.50 -1.74 -8.78
C THR A 67 -26.81 -2.52 -8.86
N ILE A 68 -27.88 -1.87 -9.29
CA ILE A 68 -29.19 -2.51 -9.50
C ILE A 68 -29.11 -3.49 -10.69
N GLN A 69 -28.36 -3.13 -11.73
CA GLN A 69 -28.11 -4.03 -12.86
C GLN A 69 -27.34 -5.28 -12.46
N LEU A 70 -26.32 -5.16 -11.60
CA LEU A 70 -25.56 -6.29 -11.08
C LEU A 70 -26.44 -7.21 -10.21
N GLN A 71 -27.32 -6.65 -9.39
CA GLN A 71 -28.29 -7.41 -8.58
C GLN A 71 -29.33 -8.13 -9.44
N ILE A 72 -29.82 -7.49 -10.51
CA ILE A 72 -30.71 -8.11 -11.50
C ILE A 72 -30.01 -9.28 -12.20
N ALA A 73 -28.75 -9.07 -12.64
CA ALA A 73 -27.97 -10.10 -13.30
C ALA A 73 -27.66 -11.27 -12.36
N ALA A 74 -27.27 -11.01 -11.10
CA ALA A 74 -27.00 -12.04 -10.11
C ALA A 74 -28.24 -12.85 -9.73
N THR A 75 -29.42 -12.20 -9.62
CA THR A 75 -30.69 -12.89 -9.35
C THR A 75 -31.19 -13.70 -10.56
N LEU A 76 -31.00 -13.19 -11.79
CA LEU A 76 -31.21 -13.97 -13.01
C LEU A 76 -30.28 -15.19 -13.07
N LEU A 77 -29.01 -15.03 -12.76
CA LEU A 77 -28.03 -16.13 -12.77
C LEU A 77 -28.31 -17.17 -11.67
N ALA A 78 -28.65 -16.73 -10.45
CA ALA A 78 -29.00 -17.60 -9.34
C ALA A 78 -30.32 -18.37 -9.57
N SER A 79 -31.30 -17.75 -10.22
CA SER A 79 -32.54 -18.42 -10.60
C SER A 79 -32.35 -19.44 -11.73
N LEU A 80 -31.36 -19.23 -12.61
CA LEU A 80 -30.95 -20.18 -13.65
C LEU A 80 -30.16 -21.38 -13.10
N THR A 81 -29.30 -21.19 -12.09
CA THR A 81 -28.46 -22.26 -11.51
C THR A 81 -29.21 -23.18 -10.55
N LEU A 82 -30.23 -22.69 -9.84
CA LEU A 82 -31.04 -23.50 -8.93
C LEU A 82 -31.94 -24.53 -9.64
N PHE A 83 -32.24 -24.34 -10.94
CA PHE A 83 -33.19 -25.19 -11.68
C PHE A 83 -32.58 -25.92 -12.90
N THR A 84 -31.28 -25.75 -13.16
CA THR A 84 -30.54 -26.57 -14.14
C THR A 84 -29.91 -27.84 -13.54
N ARG A 85 -30.16 -28.15 -12.25
CA ARG A 85 -29.83 -29.47 -11.69
C ARG A 85 -30.80 -30.51 -12.28
N PRO A 86 -30.32 -31.48 -13.07
CA PRO A 86 -31.16 -32.61 -13.44
C PRO A 86 -31.31 -33.51 -12.20
N GLU A 87 -32.48 -33.52 -11.56
CA GLU A 87 -32.85 -34.64 -10.70
C GLU A 87 -33.22 -35.82 -11.59
N GLY A 88 -32.21 -36.57 -12.01
CA GLY A 88 -32.39 -37.87 -12.65
C GLY A 88 -32.12 -38.97 -11.64
N SER A 89 -33.16 -39.63 -11.12
CA SER A 89 -32.96 -40.94 -10.49
C SER A 89 -32.54 -41.92 -11.57
N PHE A 90 -31.32 -42.46 -11.48
CA PHE A 90 -30.86 -43.51 -12.39
C PHE A 90 -31.65 -44.79 -12.15
N THR A 91 -32.62 -45.08 -13.02
CA THR A 91 -33.07 -46.45 -13.29
C THR A 91 -32.98 -46.70 -14.79
N LYS A 92 -32.30 -47.78 -15.16
CA LYS A 92 -32.05 -48.17 -16.55
C LYS A 92 -33.38 -48.54 -17.21
N ALA A 93 -33.52 -48.07 -18.45
CA ALA A 93 -34.48 -48.47 -19.48
C ALA A 93 -35.93 -47.94 -19.36
N ALA A 94 -36.16 -46.73 -19.88
CA ALA A 94 -37.29 -46.40 -20.77
C ALA A 94 -37.12 -44.96 -21.31
N ALA A 95 -37.50 -44.74 -22.57
CA ALA A 95 -37.48 -43.42 -23.20
C ALA A 95 -38.45 -42.45 -22.47
N VAL A 96 -37.92 -41.33 -21.96
CA VAL A 96 -38.71 -40.28 -21.30
C VAL A 96 -39.10 -39.23 -22.33
N GLU A 97 -40.41 -39.06 -22.58
CA GLU A 97 -40.96 -37.89 -23.28
C GLU A 97 -40.85 -36.66 -22.37
N LEU A 98 -40.04 -35.67 -22.76
CA LEU A 98 -39.94 -34.37 -22.08
C LEU A 98 -41.05 -33.44 -22.60
N ARG A 99 -42.06 -33.16 -21.77
CA ARG A 99 -43.02 -32.07 -22.03
C ARG A 99 -42.44 -30.71 -21.61
N PRO A 100 -42.54 -29.66 -22.44
CA PRO A 100 -42.10 -28.31 -22.06
C PRO A 100 -43.07 -27.71 -21.04
N ARG A 101 -42.54 -27.21 -19.91
CA ARG A 101 -43.30 -26.39 -18.95
C ARG A 101 -43.19 -24.90 -19.33
N PRO A 102 -44.27 -24.10 -19.22
CA PRO A 102 -44.19 -22.67 -19.46
C PRO A 102 -43.36 -21.97 -18.38
N PHE A 103 -42.53 -20.99 -18.78
CA PHE A 103 -41.79 -20.09 -17.89
C PHE A 103 -42.75 -19.48 -16.84
N PRO A 104 -42.58 -19.72 -15.52
CA PRO A 104 -43.58 -19.27 -14.57
C PRO A 104 -43.42 -17.76 -14.29
N ARG A 105 -44.53 -17.03 -14.43
CA ARG A 105 -44.71 -15.59 -14.18
C ARG A 105 -44.19 -15.12 -12.81
N MET A 106 -43.98 -16.06 -11.89
CA MET A 106 -43.41 -15.84 -10.57
C MET A 106 -41.94 -15.36 -10.61
N HIS A 107 -41.14 -15.77 -11.62
CA HIS A 107 -39.76 -15.29 -11.75
C HIS A 107 -39.69 -13.81 -12.13
N LEU A 108 -40.53 -13.39 -13.07
CA LEU A 108 -40.62 -11.99 -13.46
C LEU A 108 -41.05 -11.14 -12.26
N ALA A 109 -42.03 -11.63 -11.49
CA ALA A 109 -42.53 -10.97 -10.28
C ALA A 109 -41.44 -10.80 -9.22
N VAL A 110 -40.67 -11.85 -8.89
CA VAL A 110 -39.57 -11.79 -7.92
C VAL A 110 -38.47 -10.83 -8.37
N ILE A 111 -38.09 -10.86 -9.65
CA ILE A 111 -37.10 -9.92 -10.21
C ILE A 111 -37.64 -8.48 -10.10
N THR A 112 -38.86 -8.21 -10.57
CA THR A 112 -39.45 -6.87 -10.46
C THR A 112 -39.60 -6.40 -9.01
N VAL A 113 -40.00 -7.27 -8.09
CA VAL A 113 -40.12 -6.92 -6.66
C VAL A 113 -38.75 -6.60 -6.08
N THR A 114 -37.71 -7.37 -6.43
CA THR A 114 -36.34 -7.12 -5.95
C THR A 114 -35.78 -5.81 -6.52
N VAL A 115 -36.05 -5.49 -7.79
CA VAL A 115 -35.69 -4.21 -8.43
C VAL A 115 -36.43 -3.04 -7.80
N VAL A 116 -37.72 -3.21 -7.52
CA VAL A 116 -38.54 -2.18 -6.87
C VAL A 116 -38.10 -1.99 -5.41
N LEU A 117 -37.79 -3.06 -4.68
CA LEU A 117 -37.26 -2.96 -3.32
C LEU A 117 -35.89 -2.26 -3.29
N ALA A 118 -34.99 -2.61 -4.21
CA ALA A 118 -33.66 -2.01 -4.32
C ALA A 118 -33.70 -0.53 -4.74
N THR A 119 -34.69 -0.12 -5.53
CA THR A 119 -34.89 1.29 -5.93
C THR A 119 -35.61 2.12 -4.86
N THR A 120 -36.50 1.51 -4.06
CA THR A 120 -37.33 2.21 -3.06
C THR A 120 -36.70 2.30 -1.67
N LEU A 121 -35.85 1.35 -1.26
CA LEU A 121 -35.22 1.34 0.07
C LEU A 121 -33.99 2.26 0.19
N GLY A 122 -33.62 2.97 -0.88
CA GLY A 122 -32.37 3.71 -0.95
C GLY A 122 -31.17 2.77 -1.13
N SER A 123 -30.14 3.22 -1.86
CA SER A 123 -28.91 2.43 -1.95
C SER A 123 -28.29 2.36 -0.55
N PRO A 124 -28.07 1.17 0.05
CA PRO A 124 -27.22 1.07 1.24
C PRO A 124 -25.89 1.77 0.97
N GLN A 125 -25.18 2.25 1.99
CA GLN A 125 -23.83 2.83 1.82
C GLN A 125 -22.94 1.84 1.07
N THR A 126 -22.86 2.02 -0.25
CA THR A 126 -22.26 1.09 -1.21
C THR A 126 -20.77 1.00 -0.96
N ALA A 127 -20.15 2.11 -0.54
CA ALA A 127 -18.74 2.19 -0.17
C ALA A 127 -18.36 1.19 0.93
N SER A 128 -19.13 1.08 2.01
CA SER A 128 -18.81 0.20 3.15
C SER A 128 -18.91 -1.27 2.78
N LEU A 129 -19.98 -1.67 2.10
CA LEU A 129 -20.18 -3.05 1.66
C LEU A 129 -19.16 -3.45 0.57
N SER A 130 -18.96 -2.58 -0.42
CA SER A 130 -18.00 -2.85 -1.51
C SER A 130 -16.56 -2.94 -0.99
N ARG A 131 -16.20 -2.14 0.02
CA ARG A 131 -14.90 -2.27 0.70
C ARG A 131 -14.70 -3.64 1.31
N LEU A 132 -15.72 -4.22 1.96
CA LEU A 132 -15.65 -5.58 2.53
C LEU A 132 -15.49 -6.65 1.45
N MET A 133 -16.25 -6.55 0.36
CA MET A 133 -16.22 -7.52 -0.74
C MET A 133 -14.84 -7.63 -1.39
N PHE A 134 -14.12 -6.52 -1.51
CA PHE A 134 -12.80 -6.43 -2.16
C PHE A 134 -11.67 -6.17 -1.16
N SER A 135 -11.82 -6.61 0.09
CA SER A 135 -10.78 -6.51 1.12
C SER A 135 -10.21 -7.88 1.45
N GLU A 136 -8.90 -8.05 1.27
CA GLU A 136 -8.20 -9.24 1.74
C GLU A 136 -8.37 -9.46 3.25
N ARG A 137 -8.47 -8.38 4.02
CA ARG A 137 -8.69 -8.47 5.46
C ARG A 137 -10.00 -9.18 5.79
N THR A 138 -11.04 -8.97 4.97
CA THR A 138 -12.31 -9.69 5.12
C THR A 138 -12.11 -11.19 4.90
N ARG A 139 -11.32 -11.58 3.88
CA ARG A 139 -10.95 -12.98 3.64
C ARG A 139 -10.19 -13.58 4.83
N MET A 140 -9.18 -12.88 5.35
CA MET A 140 -8.41 -13.33 6.52
C MET A 140 -9.29 -13.44 7.77
N ALA A 141 -10.14 -12.44 8.04
CA ALA A 141 -11.05 -12.44 9.18
C ALA A 141 -12.01 -13.64 9.14
N LEU A 142 -12.53 -13.98 7.96
CA LEU A 142 -13.35 -15.18 7.76
C LEU A 142 -12.56 -16.48 8.02
N GLN A 143 -11.30 -16.55 7.59
CA GLN A 143 -10.42 -17.70 7.87
C GLN A 143 -10.12 -17.86 9.37
N HIS A 144 -10.04 -16.76 10.11
CA HIS A 144 -9.84 -16.73 11.55
C HIS A 144 -11.15 -16.79 12.36
N ASN A 145 -12.30 -17.07 11.72
CA ASN A 145 -13.61 -17.16 12.37
C ASN A 145 -14.00 -15.89 13.17
N VAL A 146 -13.57 -14.72 12.72
CA VAL A 146 -14.04 -13.44 13.29
C VAL A 146 -15.54 -13.32 13.03
N ALA A 147 -16.30 -12.94 14.06
CA ALA A 147 -17.74 -12.77 13.94
C ALA A 147 -18.09 -11.80 12.78
N PRO A 148 -19.03 -12.14 11.88
CA PRO A 148 -19.31 -11.35 10.67
C PRO A 148 -19.55 -9.87 10.92
N GLU A 149 -20.23 -9.52 12.01
CA GLU A 149 -20.52 -8.14 12.40
C GLU A 149 -19.26 -7.34 12.84
N LEU A 150 -18.17 -8.02 13.20
CA LEU A 150 -16.92 -7.41 13.62
C LEU A 150 -15.90 -7.27 12.47
N ILE A 151 -16.14 -7.91 11.33
CA ILE A 151 -15.17 -7.91 10.22
C ILE A 151 -14.90 -6.49 9.70
N SER A 152 -15.93 -5.65 9.60
CA SER A 152 -15.78 -4.23 9.21
C SER A 152 -14.94 -3.44 10.21
N GLN A 153 -15.01 -3.84 11.48
CA GLN A 153 -14.27 -3.24 12.58
C GLN A 153 -12.88 -3.85 12.78
N SER A 154 -12.50 -4.83 11.97
CA SER A 154 -11.17 -5.41 12.06
C SER A 154 -10.07 -4.40 11.73
N ALA A 155 -10.36 -3.38 10.91
CA ALA A 155 -9.44 -2.29 10.59
C ALA A 155 -9.84 -0.96 11.22
N PRO A 156 -8.88 -0.08 11.57
CA PRO A 156 -9.16 1.28 12.06
C PRO A 156 -9.52 2.21 10.89
N GLY A 157 -10.60 1.90 10.16
CA GLY A 157 -10.99 2.62 8.95
C GLY A 157 -12.26 3.45 9.12
N ARG A 158 -12.22 4.73 8.78
CA ARG A 158 -13.38 5.64 8.76
C ARG A 158 -13.64 6.13 7.34
N LEU A 159 -14.89 6.03 6.89
CA LEU A 159 -15.30 6.61 5.62
C LEU A 159 -15.33 8.13 5.76
N VAL A 160 -14.54 8.83 4.93
CA VAL A 160 -14.43 10.30 4.96
C VAL A 160 -15.39 10.91 3.97
N GLU A 161 -15.36 10.44 2.72
CA GLU A 161 -16.15 11.01 1.65
C GLU A 161 -16.45 9.95 0.57
N THR A 162 -17.62 10.02 -0.03
CA THR A 162 -17.98 9.27 -1.24
C THR A 162 -18.36 10.25 -2.33
N ARG A 163 -17.84 10.04 -3.54
CA ARG A 163 -18.12 10.91 -4.68
C ARG A 163 -18.33 10.09 -5.95
N VAL A 164 -19.41 10.36 -6.66
CA VAL A 164 -19.65 9.76 -7.98
C VAL A 164 -18.86 10.53 -9.02
N THR A 165 -18.11 9.82 -9.84
CA THR A 165 -17.23 10.35 -10.88
C THR A 165 -17.54 9.68 -12.23
N SER A 166 -16.96 10.16 -13.32
CA SER A 166 -17.01 9.52 -14.64
C SER A 166 -16.45 8.09 -14.64
N VAL A 167 -15.60 7.78 -13.66
CA VAL A 167 -14.97 6.47 -13.52
C VAL A 167 -15.76 5.56 -12.56
N GLY A 168 -16.75 6.06 -11.84
CA GLY A 168 -17.58 5.31 -10.90
C GLY A 168 -17.64 5.96 -9.52
N GLU A 169 -18.11 5.22 -8.52
CA GLU A 169 -18.11 5.70 -7.14
C GLU A 169 -16.68 5.63 -6.57
N VAL A 170 -16.17 6.77 -6.10
CA VAL A 170 -14.90 6.88 -5.41
C VAL A 170 -15.18 7.13 -3.93
N ALA A 171 -14.68 6.24 -3.08
CA ALA A 171 -14.74 6.34 -1.63
C ALA A 171 -13.34 6.66 -1.08
N VAL A 172 -13.24 7.69 -0.26
CA VAL A 172 -12.03 8.10 0.46
C VAL A 172 -12.16 7.61 1.90
N TRP A 173 -11.20 6.80 2.32
CA TRP A 173 -11.14 6.23 3.66
C TRP A 173 -9.92 6.75 4.40
N LYS A 174 -10.09 7.15 5.65
CA LYS A 174 -8.96 7.34 6.58
C LYS A 174 -8.71 6.01 7.28
N LEU A 175 -7.46 5.54 7.24
CA LEU A 175 -7.00 4.34 7.92
C LEU A 175 -6.15 4.73 9.14
N GLY A 176 -5.58 3.74 9.83
CA GLY A 176 -4.74 3.96 11.01
C GLY A 176 -3.56 4.89 10.73
N GLY A 177 -3.26 5.76 11.70
CA GLY A 177 -2.30 6.84 11.53
C GLY A 177 -2.85 7.91 10.59
N ASN A 178 -2.01 8.38 9.66
CA ASN A 178 -2.37 9.40 8.68
C ASN A 178 -2.60 8.87 7.25
N ILE A 179 -2.88 7.57 7.09
CA ILE A 179 -3.11 6.96 5.78
C ILE A 179 -4.51 7.28 5.24
N ILE A 180 -4.57 7.67 3.97
CA ILE A 180 -5.77 7.90 3.19
C ILE A 180 -5.79 6.91 2.03
N GLU A 181 -6.84 6.10 1.95
CA GLU A 181 -7.03 5.12 0.88
C GLU A 181 -8.15 5.58 -0.05
N PHE A 182 -7.88 5.55 -1.35
CA PHE A 182 -8.87 5.79 -2.40
C PHE A 182 -9.36 4.45 -2.91
N ARG A 183 -10.68 4.25 -2.96
CA ARG A 183 -11.29 3.04 -3.52
C ARG A 183 -12.31 3.41 -4.58
N ARG A 184 -12.25 2.74 -5.73
CA ARG A 184 -13.20 2.88 -6.83
C ARG A 184 -14.09 1.64 -6.87
N ASN A 185 -15.39 1.81 -6.67
CA ASN A 185 -16.36 0.71 -6.57
C ASN A 185 -15.92 -0.41 -5.59
N GLY A 186 -15.28 -0.03 -4.48
CA GLY A 186 -14.73 -0.94 -3.47
C GLY A 186 -13.32 -1.47 -3.74
N ILE A 187 -12.80 -1.34 -4.96
CA ILE A 187 -11.44 -1.77 -5.33
C ILE A 187 -10.44 -0.68 -4.96
N SER A 188 -9.42 -1.01 -4.16
CA SER A 188 -8.37 -0.06 -3.78
C SER A 188 -7.66 0.49 -5.01
N GLN A 189 -7.43 1.79 -5.07
CA GLN A 189 -6.70 2.49 -6.14
C GLN A 189 -5.30 2.93 -5.72
N GLY A 190 -5.08 3.10 -4.42
CA GLY A 190 -3.79 3.51 -3.85
C GLY A 190 -3.99 4.12 -2.47
N ALA A 191 -2.91 4.16 -1.70
CA ALA A 191 -2.91 4.73 -0.37
C ALA A 191 -1.80 5.78 -0.22
N VAL A 192 -2.05 6.78 0.60
CA VAL A 192 -1.14 7.91 0.76
C VAL A 192 -1.17 8.42 2.18
N SER A 193 0.01 8.68 2.74
CA SER A 193 0.11 9.33 4.05
C SER A 193 -0.13 10.82 3.89
N SER A 194 -1.10 11.38 4.61
CA SER A 194 -1.29 12.85 4.67
C SER A 194 -0.25 13.55 5.54
N SER A 195 0.56 12.79 6.30
CA SER A 195 1.62 13.31 7.16
C SER A 195 2.82 12.36 7.17
N PRO A 196 3.60 12.32 6.08
CA PRO A 196 4.70 11.38 5.89
C PRO A 196 5.77 11.41 7.00
N ASP A 197 5.93 12.51 7.73
CA ASP A 197 6.87 12.58 8.86
C ASP A 197 6.47 11.73 10.08
N THR A 198 5.17 11.43 10.24
CA THR A 198 4.64 10.69 11.42
C THR A 198 4.01 9.36 11.05
N THR A 199 3.65 9.15 9.79
CA THR A 199 3.12 7.88 9.28
C THR A 199 3.76 7.62 7.92
N PRO A 200 4.39 6.46 7.70
CA PRO A 200 5.13 6.22 6.46
C PRO A 200 4.21 6.28 5.24
N GLN A 201 4.72 6.86 4.16
CA GLN A 201 4.10 6.76 2.85
C GLN A 201 4.13 5.30 2.38
N PRO A 202 3.00 4.71 1.95
CA PRO A 202 3.00 3.39 1.33
C PRO A 202 4.00 3.31 0.16
N PRO A 203 5.02 2.42 0.23
CA PRO A 203 6.09 2.36 -0.76
C PRO A 203 5.58 1.92 -2.14
N GLU A 204 4.55 1.08 -2.21
CA GLU A 204 3.96 0.58 -3.46
C GLU A 204 3.39 1.70 -4.36
N ASP A 205 3.03 2.84 -3.78
CA ASP A 205 2.49 4.00 -4.49
C ASP A 205 3.59 4.94 -5.02
N VAL A 206 4.85 4.83 -4.55
CA VAL A 206 5.96 5.74 -4.90
C VAL A 206 7.18 5.04 -5.53
N LEU A 207 7.40 3.76 -5.26
CA LEU A 207 8.51 2.99 -5.84
C LEU A 207 8.48 2.92 -7.38
N PRO A 208 7.32 2.80 -8.08
CA PRO A 208 7.29 2.87 -9.54
C PRO A 208 7.92 4.16 -10.08
N LEU A 209 7.65 5.29 -9.43
CA LEU A 209 8.22 6.59 -9.78
C LEU A 209 9.73 6.65 -9.50
N ILE A 210 10.14 6.26 -8.29
CA ILE A 210 11.55 6.28 -7.87
C ILE A 210 12.40 5.43 -8.80
N LEU A 211 11.97 4.18 -9.06
CA LEU A 211 12.71 3.28 -9.95
C LEU A 211 12.77 3.83 -11.37
N ALA A 212 11.70 4.41 -11.91
CA ALA A 212 11.72 4.98 -13.25
C ALA A 212 12.68 6.18 -13.37
N ILE A 213 12.60 7.13 -12.43
CA ILE A 213 13.45 8.33 -12.40
C ILE A 213 14.91 7.96 -12.20
N CYS A 214 15.23 7.09 -11.24
CA CYS A 214 16.61 6.70 -10.96
C CYS A 214 17.22 5.80 -12.05
N ASN A 215 16.38 5.10 -12.84
CA ASN A 215 16.86 4.30 -13.96
C ASN A 215 17.14 5.16 -15.22
N HIS A 216 16.55 6.36 -15.34
CA HIS A 216 16.86 7.28 -16.43
C HIS A 216 18.16 8.06 -16.16
N PRO A 217 19.05 8.28 -17.16
CA PRO A 217 20.32 8.95 -16.94
C PRO A 217 20.19 10.42 -16.48
N GLN A 218 19.25 11.16 -17.09
CA GLN A 218 19.01 12.57 -16.82
C GLN A 218 17.52 12.91 -17.03
N PRO A 219 16.63 12.53 -16.11
CA PRO A 219 15.18 12.68 -16.31
C PRO A 219 14.76 14.16 -16.28
N GLY A 220 14.20 14.66 -17.38
CA GLY A 220 13.67 16.02 -17.49
C GLY A 220 12.15 16.05 -17.62
N GLN A 221 11.60 15.24 -18.53
CA GLN A 221 10.18 15.21 -18.91
C GLN A 221 9.50 13.96 -18.35
N VAL A 222 8.66 14.13 -17.32
CA VAL A 222 7.96 13.04 -16.63
C VAL A 222 6.46 13.07 -16.92
N MET A 223 5.89 11.94 -17.31
CA MET A 223 4.44 11.75 -17.44
C MET A 223 3.92 10.74 -16.43
N LEU A 224 2.93 11.12 -15.63
CA LEU A 224 2.24 10.25 -14.67
C LEU A 224 0.84 9.92 -15.20
N LEU A 225 0.48 8.64 -15.19
CA LEU A 225 -0.77 8.13 -15.73
C LEU A 225 -1.57 7.41 -14.64
N GLY A 226 -2.75 7.95 -14.30
CA GLY A 226 -3.72 7.24 -13.45
C GLY A 226 -3.43 7.24 -11.95
N ASP A 227 -2.72 8.26 -11.44
CA ASP A 227 -2.47 8.44 -10.00
C ASP A 227 -3.71 8.96 -9.27
N ASP A 228 -4.67 8.08 -8.97
CA ASP A 228 -5.93 8.46 -8.32
C ASP A 228 -5.74 9.01 -6.90
N SER A 229 -4.81 8.47 -6.11
CA SER A 229 -4.52 8.94 -4.75
C SER A 229 -3.75 10.26 -4.74
N GLY A 230 -3.01 10.59 -5.81
CA GLY A 230 -2.15 11.77 -5.85
C GLY A 230 -0.79 11.58 -5.17
N ALA A 231 -0.44 10.34 -4.80
CA ALA A 231 0.80 10.02 -4.12
C ALA A 231 2.01 10.23 -5.05
N ALA A 232 1.98 9.64 -6.25
CA ALA A 232 3.07 9.74 -7.20
C ALA A 232 3.27 11.19 -7.66
N LEU A 233 2.19 11.95 -7.87
CA LEU A 233 2.27 13.37 -8.22
C LEU A 233 2.93 14.18 -7.11
N ARG A 234 2.55 13.98 -5.84
CA ARG A 234 3.22 14.65 -4.71
C ARG A 234 4.71 14.31 -4.68
N SER A 235 5.04 13.03 -4.68
CA SER A 235 6.43 12.56 -4.62
C SER A 235 7.26 13.09 -5.80
N SER A 236 6.68 13.19 -7.00
CA SER A 236 7.40 13.69 -8.19
C SER A 236 7.91 15.12 -8.04
N THR A 237 7.26 15.96 -7.23
CA THR A 237 7.72 17.33 -6.97
C THR A 237 9.00 17.40 -6.13
N HIS A 238 9.36 16.34 -5.42
CA HIS A 238 10.60 16.28 -4.64
C HIS A 238 11.84 15.98 -5.52
N PHE A 239 11.62 15.55 -6.77
CA PHE A 239 12.72 15.26 -7.70
C PHE A 239 13.08 16.50 -8.54
N PRO A 240 14.35 16.68 -8.91
CA PRO A 240 14.81 17.82 -9.69
C PRO A 240 14.53 17.64 -11.20
N VAL A 241 13.29 17.35 -11.56
CA VAL A 241 12.82 17.23 -12.96
C VAL A 241 12.37 18.58 -13.51
N GLN A 242 12.25 18.71 -14.84
CA GLN A 242 11.92 19.98 -15.50
C GLN A 242 10.42 20.17 -15.68
N GLN A 243 9.69 19.13 -16.06
CA GLN A 243 8.24 19.15 -16.26
C GLN A 243 7.60 17.85 -15.82
N ILE A 244 6.43 17.96 -15.19
CA ILE A 244 5.62 16.85 -14.71
C ILE A 244 4.23 16.99 -15.34
N LEU A 245 3.87 16.09 -16.23
CA LEU A 245 2.53 15.98 -16.80
C LEU A 245 1.75 14.88 -16.07
N ALA A 246 0.82 15.27 -15.20
CA ALA A 246 -0.05 14.34 -14.50
C ALA A 246 -1.39 14.20 -15.23
N VAL A 247 -1.65 13.01 -15.76
CA VAL A 247 -2.90 12.72 -16.46
C VAL A 247 -3.82 11.90 -15.58
N ARG A 248 -5.01 12.46 -15.34
CA ARG A 248 -6.06 11.88 -14.51
C ARG A 248 -7.34 11.78 -15.33
N GLN A 249 -8.16 10.77 -15.11
CA GLN A 249 -9.37 10.61 -15.94
C GLN A 249 -10.47 11.63 -15.60
N ASP A 250 -10.54 12.05 -14.33
CA ASP A 250 -11.60 12.92 -13.82
C ASP A 250 -11.05 14.06 -12.95
N SER A 251 -11.61 15.26 -13.07
CA SER A 251 -11.24 16.41 -12.25
C SER A 251 -11.69 16.28 -10.80
N GLN A 252 -12.75 15.51 -10.53
CA GLN A 252 -13.20 15.16 -9.19
C GLN A 252 -12.14 14.38 -8.41
N LEU A 253 -11.37 13.50 -9.08
CA LEU A 253 -10.26 12.80 -8.45
C LEU A 253 -9.17 13.78 -8.02
N THR A 254 -8.85 14.78 -8.85
CA THR A 254 -7.90 15.85 -8.50
C THR A 254 -8.39 16.66 -7.30
N GLN A 255 -9.69 16.97 -7.25
CA GLN A 255 -10.26 17.71 -6.12
C GLN A 255 -10.21 16.90 -4.81
N LEU A 256 -10.50 15.59 -4.86
CA LEU A 256 -10.39 14.71 -3.70
C LEU A 256 -8.94 14.60 -3.21
N ALA A 257 -7.97 14.42 -4.12
CA ALA A 257 -6.55 14.40 -3.76
C ALA A 257 -6.10 15.76 -3.18
N ALA A 258 -6.54 16.87 -3.78
CA ALA A 258 -6.24 18.21 -3.25
C ALA A 258 -6.79 18.41 -1.84
N ALA A 259 -8.04 18.03 -1.58
CA ALA A 259 -8.71 18.23 -0.30
C ALA A 259 -8.12 17.35 0.81
N HIS A 260 -7.88 16.07 0.52
CA HIS A 260 -7.56 15.07 1.55
C HIS A 260 -6.06 14.78 1.65
N VAL A 261 -5.31 14.91 0.56
CA VAL A 261 -3.91 14.44 0.48
C VAL A 261 -2.92 15.59 0.43
N TRP A 262 -3.15 16.57 -0.45
CA TRP A 262 -2.17 17.65 -0.68
C TRP A 262 -2.36 18.84 0.26
N ASN A 263 -3.55 19.04 0.84
CA ASN A 263 -3.84 20.24 1.62
C ASN A 263 -2.95 20.40 2.88
N ASN A 264 -2.55 19.27 3.47
CA ASN A 264 -1.70 19.21 4.66
C ASN A 264 -0.20 19.14 4.32
N SER A 265 0.16 19.15 3.03
CA SER A 265 1.55 19.18 2.58
C SER A 265 2.05 20.63 2.55
N PRO A 266 3.28 20.91 3.02
CA PRO A 266 3.88 22.25 2.92
C PRO A 266 3.98 22.74 1.47
N GLN A 267 4.24 21.82 0.53
CA GLN A 267 4.28 22.07 -0.90
C GLN A 267 3.19 21.26 -1.58
N LYS A 268 2.21 21.94 -2.15
CA LYS A 268 1.12 21.30 -2.91
C LYS A 268 1.57 21.11 -4.35
N PRO A 269 1.26 19.97 -4.99
CA PRO A 269 1.61 19.78 -6.40
C PRO A 269 0.96 20.80 -7.34
N THR A 270 -0.18 21.38 -6.94
CA THR A 270 -0.87 22.43 -7.69
C THR A 270 -0.12 23.76 -7.71
N ASP A 271 0.81 23.97 -6.78
CA ASP A 271 1.55 25.22 -6.62
C ASP A 271 2.94 25.13 -7.28
N ASP A 272 3.35 23.92 -7.70
CA ASP A 272 4.61 23.68 -8.40
C ASP A 272 4.49 24.06 -9.87
N THR A 273 5.29 25.03 -10.33
CA THR A 273 5.26 25.56 -11.70
C THR A 273 5.65 24.53 -12.77
N ARG A 274 6.26 23.40 -12.37
CA ARG A 274 6.63 22.30 -13.27
C ARG A 274 5.47 21.35 -13.51
N VAL A 275 4.44 21.38 -12.66
CA VAL A 275 3.30 20.46 -12.72
C VAL A 275 2.22 20.98 -13.67
N ARG A 276 1.76 20.09 -14.55
CA ARG A 276 0.55 20.28 -15.37
C ARG A 276 -0.38 19.11 -15.16
N ILE A 277 -1.63 19.38 -14.79
CA ILE A 277 -2.65 18.35 -14.61
C ILE A 277 -3.60 18.40 -15.79
N GLU A 278 -3.77 17.28 -16.49
CA GLU A 278 -4.70 17.15 -17.60
C GLU A 278 -5.76 16.08 -17.31
N HIS A 279 -7.01 16.37 -17.68
CA HIS A 279 -8.14 15.47 -17.49
C HIS A 279 -8.55 14.78 -18.78
N LYS A 280 -8.07 13.56 -19.00
CA LYS A 280 -8.39 12.75 -20.19
C LYS A 280 -8.12 11.25 -19.95
N PRO A 281 -8.70 10.35 -20.77
CA PRO A 281 -8.37 8.93 -20.72
C PRO A 281 -6.87 8.65 -20.89
N ILE A 282 -6.35 7.69 -20.13
CA ILE A 282 -4.91 7.39 -20.03
C ILE A 282 -4.34 6.98 -21.40
N GLU A 283 -5.06 6.15 -22.13
CA GLU A 283 -4.70 5.62 -23.44
C GLU A 283 -4.60 6.74 -24.48
N LEU A 284 -5.53 7.70 -24.43
CA LEU A 284 -5.54 8.84 -25.33
C LEU A 284 -4.37 9.78 -25.02
N ALA A 285 -4.01 9.93 -23.75
CA ALA A 285 -2.94 10.82 -23.33
C ALA A 285 -1.60 10.42 -23.93
N VAL A 286 -1.24 9.15 -23.81
CA VAL A 286 0.01 8.62 -24.37
C VAL A 286 0.01 8.72 -25.89
N ARG A 287 -1.11 8.36 -26.55
CA ARG A 287 -1.24 8.46 -28.02
C ARG A 287 -1.17 9.90 -28.54
N SER A 288 -1.54 10.87 -27.72
CA SER A 288 -1.48 12.30 -28.05
C SER A 288 -0.13 12.94 -27.71
N ALA A 289 0.76 12.23 -27.01
CA ALA A 289 2.07 12.74 -26.66
C ALA A 289 2.93 12.91 -27.92
N ARG A 290 3.81 13.93 -27.91
CA ARG A 290 4.75 14.11 -29.02
C ARG A 290 5.73 12.92 -29.03
N PRO A 291 6.05 12.35 -30.20
CA PRO A 291 7.04 11.29 -30.29
C PRO A 291 8.38 11.70 -29.67
N GLN A 292 9.03 10.78 -28.97
CA GLN A 292 10.36 10.97 -28.34
C GLN A 292 10.47 12.24 -27.47
N SER A 293 9.40 12.60 -26.76
CA SER A 293 9.35 13.83 -25.95
C SER A 293 9.34 13.60 -24.45
N LEU A 294 9.21 12.34 -24.01
CA LEU A 294 9.15 11.96 -22.61
C LEU A 294 10.38 11.15 -22.22
N ASP A 295 10.97 11.46 -21.08
CA ASP A 295 12.09 10.70 -20.52
C ASP A 295 11.58 9.57 -19.62
N VAL A 296 10.50 9.83 -18.90
CA VAL A 296 9.93 8.89 -17.93
C VAL A 296 8.41 8.88 -18.07
N VAL A 297 7.84 7.68 -18.18
CA VAL A 297 6.39 7.44 -18.10
C VAL A 297 6.12 6.49 -16.94
N VAL A 298 5.29 6.91 -15.98
CA VAL A 298 4.89 6.09 -14.84
C VAL A 298 3.38 5.87 -14.90
N CYS A 299 2.96 4.61 -14.97
CA CYS A 299 1.55 4.22 -14.94
C CYS A 299 1.20 3.59 -13.58
N THR A 300 0.50 4.35 -12.74
CA THR A 300 -0.01 3.92 -11.43
C THR A 300 -1.51 3.61 -11.47
N GLY A 301 -2.06 3.46 -12.68
CA GLY A 301 -3.48 3.30 -12.96
C GLY A 301 -4.20 2.16 -12.20
N PRO A 302 -5.51 1.99 -12.46
CA PRO A 302 -6.32 1.01 -11.74
C PRO A 302 -5.77 -0.41 -11.90
N PRO A 303 -6.05 -1.32 -10.95
CA PRO A 303 -5.49 -2.66 -10.96
C PRO A 303 -5.92 -3.43 -12.20
N ALA A 304 -5.02 -4.27 -12.72
CA ALA A 304 -5.25 -5.12 -13.88
C ALA A 304 -6.49 -6.03 -13.78
N SER A 305 -6.92 -6.36 -12.55
CA SER A 305 -8.16 -7.12 -12.29
C SER A 305 -9.44 -6.36 -12.70
N ALA A 306 -9.36 -5.04 -12.89
CA ALA A 306 -10.47 -4.25 -13.40
C ALA A 306 -10.61 -4.41 -14.92
N ALA A 307 -11.80 -4.84 -15.37
CA ALA A 307 -12.09 -5.03 -16.80
C ALA A 307 -11.83 -3.75 -17.64
N SER A 308 -12.04 -2.56 -17.06
CA SER A 308 -11.80 -1.27 -17.72
C SER A 308 -10.32 -0.95 -17.99
N THR A 309 -9.38 -1.79 -17.54
CA THR A 309 -7.94 -1.54 -17.69
C THR A 309 -7.21 -2.50 -18.61
N ALA A 310 -7.91 -3.46 -19.23
CA ALA A 310 -7.29 -4.40 -20.17
C ALA A 310 -6.54 -3.69 -21.33
N SER A 311 -6.99 -2.49 -21.69
CA SER A 311 -6.36 -1.60 -22.67
C SER A 311 -4.95 -1.14 -22.27
N LEU A 312 -4.60 -1.13 -20.98
CA LEU A 312 -3.32 -0.64 -20.46
C LEU A 312 -2.21 -1.72 -20.44
N TYR A 313 -2.53 -2.94 -20.85
CA TYR A 313 -1.60 -4.09 -20.84
C TYR A 313 -1.41 -4.74 -22.22
N ASN A 314 -1.93 -4.12 -23.27
CA ASN A 314 -1.82 -4.63 -24.63
C ASN A 314 -0.64 -4.03 -25.40
N LYS A 315 -0.32 -4.69 -26.52
CA LYS A 315 0.76 -4.29 -27.42
C LYS A 315 0.55 -2.87 -27.97
N GLU A 316 -0.68 -2.48 -28.27
CA GLU A 316 -1.00 -1.18 -28.85
C GLU A 316 -0.67 -0.03 -27.89
N PHE A 317 -1.03 -0.17 -26.61
CA PHE A 317 -0.71 0.79 -25.57
C PHE A 317 0.80 0.86 -25.33
N TYR A 318 1.47 -0.27 -25.15
CA TYR A 318 2.93 -0.27 -24.97
C TYR A 318 3.67 0.30 -26.19
N THR A 319 3.17 0.08 -27.41
CA THR A 319 3.74 0.68 -28.62
C THR A 319 3.58 2.20 -28.61
N ALA A 320 2.43 2.72 -28.18
CA ALA A 320 2.22 4.15 -28.01
C ALA A 320 3.15 4.75 -26.95
N VAL A 321 3.34 4.05 -25.81
CA VAL A 321 4.27 4.48 -24.76
C VAL A 321 5.70 4.54 -25.31
N ARG A 322 6.16 3.47 -25.97
CA ARG A 322 7.50 3.42 -26.58
C ARG A 322 7.72 4.54 -27.59
N ALA A 323 6.71 4.87 -28.40
CA ALA A 323 6.82 5.93 -29.39
C ALA A 323 6.94 7.33 -28.75
N ALA A 324 6.32 7.55 -27.59
CA ALA A 324 6.40 8.81 -26.86
C ALA A 324 7.73 8.99 -26.10
N LEU A 325 8.40 7.89 -25.73
CA LEU A 325 9.64 7.88 -24.97
C LEU A 325 10.87 8.27 -25.80
N SER A 326 11.80 9.00 -25.18
CA SER A 326 13.12 9.36 -25.72
C SER A 326 14.03 8.13 -25.84
N ALA A 327 15.23 8.27 -26.42
CA ALA A 327 16.12 7.14 -26.69
C ALA A 327 16.57 6.38 -25.44
N ASP A 328 16.75 7.06 -24.31
CA ASP A 328 17.05 6.46 -23.00
C ASP A 328 15.82 6.40 -22.07
N GLY A 329 14.62 6.56 -22.64
CA GLY A 329 13.36 6.64 -21.93
C GLY A 329 13.01 5.39 -21.13
N VAL A 330 12.36 5.61 -19.98
CA VAL A 330 11.97 4.56 -19.03
C VAL A 330 10.46 4.55 -18.82
N PHE A 331 9.86 3.36 -18.92
CA PHE A 331 8.48 3.12 -18.55
C PHE A 331 8.40 2.25 -17.30
N ALA A 332 7.61 2.66 -16.32
CA ALA A 332 7.27 1.85 -15.16
C ALA A 332 5.75 1.76 -15.00
N GLN A 333 5.22 0.55 -14.85
CA GLN A 333 3.81 0.30 -14.61
C GLN A 333 3.63 -0.53 -13.35
N ARG A 334 2.76 -0.07 -12.45
CA ARG A 334 2.36 -0.85 -11.28
C ARG A 334 1.46 -1.99 -11.73
N PHE A 335 1.81 -3.21 -11.35
CA PHE A 335 1.04 -4.43 -11.56
C PHE A 335 0.71 -5.05 -10.20
N ARG A 336 -0.58 -5.05 -9.86
CA ARG A 336 -1.06 -5.54 -8.56
C ARG A 336 -1.32 -7.03 -8.69
N GLY A 337 -0.26 -7.80 -8.46
CA GLY A 337 -0.27 -9.26 -8.58
C GLY A 337 -1.12 -9.96 -7.53
N ARG A 338 -1.53 -9.28 -6.45
CA ARG A 338 -2.34 -9.90 -5.39
C ARG A 338 -3.63 -10.54 -5.91
N ASP A 339 -4.24 -9.95 -6.93
CA ASP A 339 -5.47 -10.46 -7.51
C ASP A 339 -5.22 -11.48 -8.63
N LEU A 340 -4.00 -11.64 -9.15
CA LEU A 340 -3.74 -12.41 -10.38
C LEU A 340 -2.68 -13.49 -10.16
N GLY A 341 -2.89 -14.68 -10.72
CA GLY A 341 -1.88 -15.74 -10.73
C GLY A 341 -0.68 -15.43 -11.63
N PRO A 342 0.24 -16.39 -11.80
CA PRO A 342 1.47 -16.20 -12.57
C PRO A 342 1.25 -15.98 -14.07
N GLU A 343 0.20 -16.54 -14.66
CA GLU A 343 -0.01 -16.48 -16.12
C GLU A 343 -0.30 -15.06 -16.64
N PRO A 344 -1.22 -14.26 -16.05
CA PRO A 344 -1.38 -12.86 -16.43
C PRO A 344 -0.09 -12.04 -16.39
N LEU A 345 0.78 -12.27 -15.40
CA LEU A 345 2.07 -11.59 -15.32
C LEU A 345 3.01 -12.02 -16.46
N ARG A 346 3.03 -13.31 -16.81
CA ARG A 346 3.80 -13.82 -17.96
C ARG A 346 3.30 -13.22 -19.28
N GLU A 347 1.99 -13.12 -19.47
CA GLU A 347 1.38 -12.48 -20.65
C GLU A 347 1.76 -11.00 -20.75
N CYS A 348 1.67 -10.26 -19.63
CA CYS A 348 2.11 -8.86 -19.56
C CYS A 348 3.58 -8.70 -19.95
N LEU A 349 4.46 -9.51 -19.36
CA LEU A 349 5.90 -9.47 -19.64
C LEU A 349 6.19 -9.83 -21.09
N ALA A 350 5.59 -10.89 -21.63
CA ALA A 350 5.76 -11.28 -23.03
C ALA A 350 5.31 -10.17 -24.00
N THR A 351 4.20 -9.50 -23.67
CA THR A 351 3.68 -8.37 -24.45
C THR A 351 4.64 -7.18 -24.39
N LEU A 352 5.11 -6.82 -23.19
CA LEU A 352 6.04 -5.73 -22.97
C LEU A 352 7.38 -5.97 -23.69
N SER A 353 7.93 -7.19 -23.60
CA SER A 353 9.15 -7.62 -24.30
C SER A 353 9.00 -7.71 -25.82
N SER A 354 7.76 -7.80 -26.33
CA SER A 354 7.52 -7.76 -27.79
C SER A 354 7.61 -6.34 -28.36
N VAL A 355 7.57 -5.32 -27.48
CA VAL A 355 7.57 -3.90 -27.85
C VAL A 355 8.89 -3.23 -27.49
N PHE A 356 9.41 -3.45 -26.29
CA PHE A 356 10.61 -2.80 -25.77
C PHE A 356 11.85 -3.69 -25.93
N PRO A 357 13.04 -3.10 -26.19
CA PRO A 357 14.28 -3.87 -26.26
C PRO A 357 14.70 -4.45 -24.91
N ALA A 358 14.37 -3.78 -23.80
CA ALA A 358 14.62 -4.25 -22.44
C ALA A 358 13.36 -4.14 -21.59
N SER A 359 12.98 -5.22 -20.90
CA SER A 359 11.81 -5.25 -20.01
C SER A 359 11.96 -6.31 -18.92
N GLY A 360 11.28 -6.11 -17.80
CA GLY A 360 11.27 -7.06 -16.68
C GLY A 360 10.27 -6.71 -15.60
N ALA A 361 10.22 -7.54 -14.56
CA ALA A 361 9.37 -7.35 -13.39
C ALA A 361 10.24 -7.19 -12.15
N ILE A 362 9.96 -6.16 -11.34
CA ILE A 362 10.57 -5.94 -10.03
C ILE A 362 9.50 -6.14 -8.97
N GLN A 363 9.70 -7.10 -8.07
CA GLN A 363 8.81 -7.30 -6.93
C GLN A 363 9.20 -6.29 -5.83
N THR A 364 8.25 -5.49 -5.34
CA THR A 364 8.54 -4.47 -4.32
C THR A 364 8.17 -4.94 -2.92
N VAL A 365 6.87 -4.99 -2.63
CA VAL A 365 6.29 -5.57 -1.41
C VAL A 365 5.42 -6.77 -1.81
N PRO A 366 5.05 -7.66 -0.87
CA PRO A 366 4.22 -8.82 -1.20
C PRO A 366 2.94 -8.45 -1.97
N GLY A 367 2.78 -9.04 -3.17
CA GLY A 367 1.64 -8.81 -4.06
C GLY A 367 1.74 -7.56 -4.96
N GLU A 368 2.82 -6.78 -4.89
CA GLU A 368 3.05 -5.58 -5.70
C GLU A 368 4.28 -5.74 -6.59
N ILE A 369 4.10 -5.51 -7.88
CA ILE A 369 5.11 -5.69 -8.91
C ILE A 369 5.19 -4.44 -9.77
N ILE A 370 6.40 -4.07 -10.18
CA ILE A 370 6.66 -3.03 -11.17
C ILE A 370 7.09 -3.70 -12.46
N LEU A 371 6.29 -3.53 -13.50
CA LEU A 371 6.71 -3.81 -14.87
C LEU A 371 7.58 -2.65 -15.33
N LEU A 372 8.87 -2.90 -15.52
CA LEU A 372 9.84 -1.91 -15.97
C LEU A 372 10.21 -2.21 -17.41
N ALA A 373 10.29 -1.17 -18.24
CA ALA A 373 10.82 -1.26 -19.59
C ALA A 373 11.68 -0.04 -19.95
N GLY A 374 12.67 -0.26 -20.79
CA GLY A 374 13.57 0.77 -21.28
C GLY A 374 13.66 0.74 -22.80
N THR A 375 13.89 1.89 -23.42
CA THR A 375 14.19 2.01 -24.85
C THR A 375 15.67 1.83 -25.17
N SER A 376 16.54 1.95 -24.16
CA SER A 376 17.99 1.80 -24.31
C SER A 376 18.36 0.33 -24.57
N GLU A 377 19.28 0.11 -25.51
CA GLU A 377 19.83 -1.23 -25.81
C GLU A 377 20.89 -1.67 -24.78
N LYS A 378 21.27 -0.80 -23.85
CA LYS A 378 22.31 -1.05 -22.83
C LYS A 378 21.86 -1.99 -21.70
N GLY A 379 20.60 -2.44 -21.72
CA GLY A 379 20.00 -3.31 -20.71
C GLY A 379 18.86 -2.64 -19.94
N LEU A 380 18.18 -3.44 -19.11
CA LEU A 380 17.01 -2.99 -18.35
C LEU A 380 17.37 -2.04 -17.21
N ILE A 381 18.48 -2.31 -16.51
CA ILE A 381 18.92 -1.57 -15.34
C ILE A 381 20.10 -0.68 -15.73
N SER A 382 19.97 0.62 -15.49
CA SER A 382 20.99 1.61 -15.80
C SER A 382 22.20 1.48 -14.87
N PRO A 383 23.44 1.54 -15.40
CA PRO A 383 24.66 1.44 -14.60
C PRO A 383 24.75 2.44 -13.44
N GLY A 384 24.13 3.62 -13.59
CA GLY A 384 24.14 4.68 -12.56
C GLY A 384 22.99 4.59 -11.54
N LEU A 385 22.18 3.53 -11.55
CA LEU A 385 21.00 3.43 -10.69
C LEU A 385 21.34 3.53 -9.19
N LEU A 386 22.35 2.77 -8.72
CA LEU A 386 22.71 2.77 -7.29
C LEU A 386 23.26 4.12 -6.82
N ASP A 387 23.98 4.85 -7.68
CA ASP A 387 24.49 6.19 -7.35
C ASP A 387 23.37 7.23 -7.31
N ARG A 388 22.33 7.07 -8.14
CA ARG A 388 21.15 7.93 -8.12
C ARG A 388 20.27 7.67 -6.90
N LEU A 389 20.12 6.41 -6.51
CA LEU A 389 19.39 6.00 -5.31
C LEU A 389 19.96 6.63 -4.02
N GLN A 390 21.26 6.95 -4.00
CA GLN A 390 21.94 7.61 -2.89
C GLN A 390 21.76 9.14 -2.86
N LYS A 391 21.17 9.77 -3.88
CA LYS A 391 20.99 11.23 -3.90
C LYS A 391 20.00 11.66 -2.82
N GLU A 392 20.25 12.82 -2.23
CA GLU A 392 19.54 13.27 -1.04
C GLU A 392 18.02 13.32 -1.20
N HIS A 393 17.52 13.83 -2.33
CA HIS A 393 16.09 13.86 -2.62
C HIS A 393 15.47 12.45 -2.73
N VAL A 394 16.22 11.46 -3.23
CA VAL A 394 15.75 10.06 -3.33
C VAL A 394 15.75 9.41 -1.96
N ARG A 395 16.82 9.57 -1.18
CA ARG A 395 16.90 9.05 0.19
C ARG A 395 15.81 9.65 1.08
N THR A 396 15.53 10.95 0.93
CA THR A 396 14.45 11.63 1.66
C THR A 396 13.10 11.00 1.33
N GLU A 397 12.78 10.80 0.05
CA GLU A 397 11.50 10.20 -0.34
C GLU A 397 11.35 8.75 0.12
N LEU A 398 12.43 7.96 0.03
CA LEU A 398 12.46 6.60 0.56
C LEU A 398 12.29 6.58 2.08
N MET A 399 12.97 7.48 2.79
CA MET A 399 12.85 7.64 4.23
C MET A 399 11.41 8.00 4.63
N LEU A 400 10.72 8.88 3.90
CA LEU A 400 9.29 9.16 4.13
C LEU A 400 8.40 7.93 3.98
N SER A 401 8.85 6.92 3.23
CA SER A 401 8.18 5.63 3.09
C SER A 401 8.61 4.60 4.14
N GLY A 402 9.54 4.95 5.03
CA GLY A 402 10.17 4.04 5.99
C GLY A 402 11.17 3.08 5.34
N TRP A 403 11.70 3.42 4.17
CA TRP A 403 12.61 2.60 3.38
C TRP A 403 14.01 3.20 3.29
N ASP A 404 15.00 2.31 3.18
CA ASP A 404 16.36 2.66 2.79
C ASP A 404 16.59 2.37 1.31
N TRP A 405 17.44 3.15 0.66
CA TRP A 405 17.81 2.89 -0.73
C TRP A 405 18.51 1.54 -0.93
N ALA A 406 19.18 1.03 0.10
CA ALA A 406 19.80 -0.29 0.07
C ALA A 406 18.76 -1.43 -0.02
N GLN A 407 17.54 -1.23 0.49
CA GLN A 407 16.44 -2.18 0.28
C GLN A 407 15.97 -2.19 -1.17
N VAL A 408 15.94 -1.03 -1.83
CA VAL A 408 15.65 -0.92 -3.27
C VAL A 408 16.69 -1.67 -4.10
N ALA A 409 17.97 -1.59 -3.70
CA ALA A 409 19.08 -2.25 -4.39
C ALA A 409 18.97 -3.78 -4.39
N VAL A 410 18.26 -4.39 -3.43
CA VAL A 410 18.09 -5.85 -3.34
C VAL A 410 16.70 -6.35 -3.71
N LEU A 411 15.86 -5.49 -4.29
CA LEU A 411 14.55 -5.92 -4.79
C LEU A 411 14.71 -7.05 -5.82
N PRO A 412 13.85 -8.09 -5.75
CA PRO A 412 13.87 -9.17 -6.73
C PRO A 412 13.51 -8.67 -8.13
N LEU A 413 14.39 -8.93 -9.09
CA LEU A 413 14.27 -8.59 -10.50
C LEU A 413 14.19 -9.87 -11.33
N ALA A 414 13.12 -10.00 -12.11
CA ALA A 414 13.01 -10.97 -13.19
C ALA A 414 13.16 -10.23 -14.54
N ASP A 415 14.31 -10.41 -15.19
CA ASP A 415 14.62 -9.80 -16.48
C ASP A 415 14.14 -10.71 -17.63
N ALA A 416 13.28 -10.18 -18.51
CA ALA A 416 12.67 -10.96 -19.58
C ALA A 416 13.65 -11.25 -20.75
N ALA A 417 14.76 -10.51 -20.83
CA ALA A 417 15.81 -10.72 -21.82
C ALA A 417 16.93 -11.65 -21.32
N ASP A 418 16.90 -12.09 -20.05
CA ASP A 418 17.94 -12.93 -19.48
C ASP A 418 18.00 -14.30 -20.20
N PRO A 419 19.17 -14.72 -20.73
CA PRO A 419 19.33 -15.98 -21.46
C PRO A 419 18.95 -17.22 -20.65
N ILE A 420 19.01 -17.14 -19.34
CA ILE A 420 18.60 -18.21 -18.40
C ILE A 420 17.35 -17.82 -17.60
N GLY A 421 16.62 -16.78 -18.02
CA GLY A 421 15.46 -16.23 -17.32
C GLY A 421 14.14 -16.95 -17.60
N LEU A 422 13.03 -16.30 -17.22
CA LEU A 422 11.65 -16.82 -17.25
C LEU A 422 11.25 -17.47 -18.59
N PHE A 423 11.72 -16.93 -19.71
CA PHE A 423 11.39 -17.39 -21.06
C PHE A 423 12.50 -18.21 -21.73
N SER A 424 13.50 -18.68 -20.97
CA SER A 424 14.65 -19.44 -21.50
C SER A 424 14.29 -20.88 -21.87
N ARG A 425 13.35 -21.50 -21.14
CA ARG A 425 12.97 -22.92 -21.30
C ARG A 425 11.53 -23.13 -21.74
N GLU A 426 10.73 -22.07 -21.75
CA GLU A 426 9.31 -22.13 -22.04
C GLU A 426 8.96 -21.20 -23.20
N ALA A 427 7.97 -21.60 -24.00
CA ALA A 427 7.48 -20.76 -25.08
C ALA A 427 6.89 -19.46 -24.50
N ARG A 428 7.25 -18.33 -25.11
CA ARG A 428 6.66 -17.04 -24.74
C ARG A 428 5.17 -17.06 -25.06
N PRO A 429 4.29 -16.65 -24.12
CA PRO A 429 2.89 -16.40 -24.43
C PRO A 429 2.73 -15.45 -25.61
N LEU A 430 1.61 -15.57 -26.32
CA LEU A 430 1.29 -14.63 -27.39
C LEU A 430 1.09 -13.22 -26.80
N PRO A 431 1.66 -12.18 -27.42
CA PRO A 431 1.43 -10.81 -26.97
C PRO A 431 -0.06 -10.47 -26.93
N LEU A 432 -0.48 -9.84 -25.84
CA LEU A 432 -1.82 -9.33 -25.66
C LEU A 432 -2.09 -8.23 -26.69
N SER A 433 -3.23 -8.29 -27.36
CA SER A 433 -3.67 -7.29 -28.35
C SER A 433 -5.10 -6.87 -28.05
N ALA A 434 -5.42 -5.61 -28.34
CA ALA A 434 -6.79 -5.09 -28.27
C ALA A 434 -7.80 -5.91 -29.11
N ALA A 435 -7.33 -6.62 -30.16
CA ALA A 435 -8.18 -7.49 -30.96
C ALA A 435 -8.56 -8.81 -30.24
N ALA A 436 -7.79 -9.21 -29.22
CA ALA A 436 -8.03 -10.42 -28.46
C ALA A 436 -8.84 -10.08 -27.19
N ALA A 437 -10.10 -10.50 -27.13
CA ALA A 437 -10.95 -10.33 -25.95
C ALA A 437 -10.55 -11.20 -24.73
N GLN A 438 -9.44 -11.93 -24.81
CA GLN A 438 -9.01 -12.89 -23.80
C GLN A 438 -8.67 -12.22 -22.47
N THR A 439 -8.00 -11.06 -22.48
CA THR A 439 -7.62 -10.34 -21.25
C THR A 439 -8.83 -9.85 -20.48
N THR A 440 -9.77 -9.20 -21.19
CA THR A 440 -11.01 -8.67 -20.61
C THR A 440 -11.89 -9.77 -19.99
N LEU A 441 -11.83 -11.01 -20.51
CA LEU A 441 -12.64 -12.12 -20.02
C LEU A 441 -11.92 -12.98 -18.98
N ASN A 442 -10.64 -13.30 -19.17
CA ASN A 442 -9.92 -14.27 -18.35
C ASN A 442 -9.41 -13.66 -17.04
N TRP A 443 -8.93 -12.42 -17.06
CA TRP A 443 -8.32 -11.83 -15.87
C TRP A 443 -9.30 -11.57 -14.73
N PRO A 444 -10.55 -11.12 -14.97
CA PRO A 444 -11.55 -11.06 -13.91
C PRO A 444 -11.91 -12.44 -13.33
N VAL A 445 -11.93 -13.49 -14.17
CA VAL A 445 -12.16 -14.87 -13.71
C VAL A 445 -11.00 -15.36 -12.86
N GLU A 446 -9.77 -15.10 -13.29
CA GLU A 446 -8.58 -15.39 -12.50
C GLU A 446 -8.60 -14.61 -11.20
N ALA A 447 -9.00 -13.33 -11.21
CA ALA A 447 -9.18 -12.51 -10.00
C ALA A 447 -10.17 -13.10 -9.01
N ALA A 448 -11.28 -13.67 -9.49
CA ALA A 448 -12.27 -14.34 -8.66
C ALA A 448 -11.83 -15.73 -8.14
N ARG A 449 -10.77 -16.34 -8.71
CA ARG A 449 -10.27 -17.65 -8.27
C ARG A 449 -9.74 -17.59 -6.84
N ILE A 450 -10.29 -18.44 -5.97
CA ILE A 450 -9.84 -18.60 -4.58
C ILE A 450 -8.59 -19.48 -4.59
N ALA A 451 -7.42 -18.85 -4.42
CA ALA A 451 -6.13 -19.51 -4.31
C ALA A 451 -5.13 -18.59 -3.58
N ASP A 452 -4.02 -19.15 -3.09
CA ASP A 452 -2.88 -18.37 -2.59
C ASP A 452 -2.01 -17.90 -3.76
N LYS A 453 -2.51 -16.89 -4.48
CA LYS A 453 -1.86 -16.37 -5.69
C LYS A 453 -0.51 -15.74 -5.41
N ALA A 454 -0.32 -15.20 -4.21
CA ALA A 454 0.97 -14.64 -3.80
C ALA A 454 2.03 -15.75 -3.73
N GLU A 455 1.67 -16.90 -3.16
CA GLU A 455 2.55 -18.07 -3.14
C GLU A 455 2.76 -18.68 -4.54
N GLU A 456 1.73 -18.77 -5.36
CA GLU A 456 1.86 -19.22 -6.76
C GLU A 456 2.81 -18.32 -7.56
N LEU A 457 2.68 -17.00 -7.43
CA LEU A 457 3.59 -16.01 -8.03
C LEU A 457 5.02 -16.20 -7.51
N ARG A 458 5.19 -16.36 -6.19
CA ARG A 458 6.51 -16.58 -5.60
C ARG A 458 7.17 -17.83 -6.17
N LEU A 459 6.46 -18.96 -6.21
CA LEU A 459 6.98 -20.22 -6.73
C LEU A 459 7.31 -20.16 -8.23
N ALA A 460 6.45 -19.51 -9.03
CA ALA A 460 6.64 -19.41 -10.47
C ALA A 460 7.83 -18.50 -10.85
N PHE A 461 8.08 -17.43 -10.08
CA PHE A 461 9.09 -16.43 -10.43
C PHE A 461 10.40 -16.55 -9.65
N ALA A 462 10.41 -17.14 -8.44
CA ALA A 462 11.61 -17.26 -7.61
C ALA A 462 12.84 -17.86 -8.31
N PRO A 463 12.72 -18.90 -9.17
CA PRO A 463 13.87 -19.45 -9.88
C PRO A 463 14.55 -18.47 -10.85
N TRP A 464 13.85 -17.42 -11.26
CA TRP A 464 14.26 -16.47 -12.30
C TRP A 464 14.58 -15.08 -11.74
N GLN A 465 14.51 -14.92 -10.42
CA GLN A 465 14.77 -13.65 -9.76
C GLN A 465 16.26 -13.53 -9.38
N LYS A 466 16.82 -12.34 -9.65
CA LYS A 466 18.11 -11.89 -9.11
C LYS A 466 17.91 -10.60 -8.33
N GLN A 467 18.82 -10.26 -7.42
CA GLN A 467 18.77 -8.93 -6.81
C GLN A 467 19.08 -7.86 -7.86
N LEU A 468 18.41 -6.73 -7.79
CA LEU A 468 18.59 -5.62 -8.73
C LEU A 468 20.06 -5.17 -8.82
N ALA A 469 20.77 -5.05 -7.70
CA ALA A 469 22.20 -4.72 -7.68
C ALA A 469 23.07 -5.78 -8.37
N SER A 470 22.69 -7.06 -8.33
CA SER A 470 23.44 -8.12 -9.02
C SER A 470 23.36 -8.03 -10.55
N ALA A 471 22.44 -7.22 -11.10
CA ALA A 471 22.39 -6.92 -12.52
C ALA A 471 23.44 -5.87 -12.95
N LEU A 472 24.17 -5.28 -11.99
CA LEU A 472 25.12 -4.20 -12.22
C LEU A 472 26.57 -4.63 -11.93
N PRO A 473 27.58 -4.01 -12.56
CA PRO A 473 28.96 -4.17 -12.17
C PRO A 473 29.19 -3.74 -10.72
N VAL A 474 30.04 -4.47 -9.98
CA VAL A 474 30.34 -4.15 -8.58
C VAL A 474 31.06 -2.81 -8.48
N THR A 475 30.53 -1.93 -7.64
CA THR A 475 31.02 -0.57 -7.35
C THR A 475 31.06 -0.32 -5.83
N GLU A 476 31.59 0.82 -5.39
CA GLU A 476 31.52 1.23 -3.98
C GLU A 476 30.09 1.25 -3.43
N ALA A 477 29.11 1.60 -4.28
CA ALA A 477 27.69 1.58 -3.92
C ALA A 477 27.20 0.18 -3.50
N HIS A 478 27.76 -0.91 -4.05
CA HIS A 478 27.41 -2.27 -3.63
C HIS A 478 27.88 -2.57 -2.20
N HIS A 479 29.09 -2.10 -1.87
CA HIS A 479 29.64 -2.26 -0.54
C HIS A 479 28.86 -1.44 0.49
N GLU A 480 28.46 -0.21 0.13
CA GLU A 480 27.63 0.62 1.01
C GLU A 480 26.21 0.04 1.17
N ALA A 481 25.59 -0.48 0.10
CA ALA A 481 24.30 -1.16 0.18
C ALA A 481 24.36 -2.34 1.15
N LYS A 482 25.41 -3.17 1.07
CA LYS A 482 25.62 -4.30 1.99
C LYS A 482 25.77 -3.84 3.44
N ARG A 483 26.53 -2.77 3.70
CA ARG A 483 26.68 -2.19 5.04
C ARG A 483 25.33 -1.73 5.59
N ARG A 484 24.58 -0.95 4.81
CA ARG A 484 23.25 -0.45 5.18
C ARG A 484 22.22 -1.56 5.43
N LEU A 485 22.22 -2.61 4.62
CA LEU A 485 21.37 -3.79 4.85
C LEU A 485 21.71 -4.50 6.15
N SER A 486 23.00 -4.58 6.50
CA SER A 486 23.41 -5.11 7.81
C SER A 486 22.91 -4.23 8.95
N SER A 487 23.00 -2.89 8.82
CA SER A 487 22.49 -1.95 9.82
C SER A 487 20.95 -2.04 9.96
N LEU A 488 20.21 -2.23 8.87
CA LEU A 488 18.76 -2.48 8.89
C LEU A 488 18.40 -3.79 9.58
N ALA A 489 19.14 -4.87 9.30
CA ALA A 489 18.93 -6.15 9.95
C ALA A 489 19.15 -6.04 11.47
N GLN A 490 20.21 -5.33 11.88
CA GLN A 490 20.49 -5.05 13.30
C GLN A 490 19.39 -4.20 13.95
N GLN A 491 18.85 -3.20 13.23
CA GLN A 491 17.73 -2.39 13.71
C GLN A 491 16.50 -3.28 14.02
N ILE A 492 16.14 -4.18 13.10
CA ILE A 492 15.02 -5.12 13.27
C ILE A 492 15.31 -6.08 14.44
N GLU A 493 16.53 -6.59 14.54
CA GLU A 493 16.95 -7.49 15.61
C GLU A 493 16.86 -6.84 17.00
N ILE A 494 17.27 -5.57 17.12
CA ILE A 494 17.16 -4.82 18.38
C ILE A 494 15.69 -4.70 18.81
N LEU A 495 14.81 -4.28 17.89
CA LEU A 495 13.40 -4.05 18.20
C LEU A 495 12.61 -5.34 18.46
N ALA A 496 12.96 -6.44 17.77
CA ALA A 496 12.30 -7.73 17.96
C ALA A 496 12.87 -8.54 19.14
N GLY A 497 14.19 -8.49 19.34
CA GLY A 497 14.90 -9.30 20.36
C GLY A 497 14.94 -8.65 21.74
N MET A 498 14.97 -7.33 21.80
CA MET A 498 15.01 -6.54 23.05
C MET A 498 13.96 -5.42 23.01
N PRO A 499 12.66 -5.78 22.97
CA PRO A 499 11.58 -4.80 22.89
C PRO A 499 11.64 -3.84 24.09
N ASP A 500 11.26 -2.60 23.84
CA ASP A 500 11.26 -1.51 24.82
C ASP A 500 12.66 -1.14 25.39
N GLN A 501 13.76 -1.60 24.77
CA GLN A 501 15.15 -1.25 25.14
C GLN A 501 15.93 -0.68 23.93
N PRO A 502 15.48 0.45 23.36
CA PRO A 502 16.04 1.01 22.13
C PRO A 502 17.52 1.37 22.25
N TRP A 503 18.03 1.76 23.42
CA TRP A 503 19.39 2.27 23.65
C TRP A 503 20.52 1.27 23.39
N THR A 504 20.20 -0.03 23.26
CA THR A 504 21.17 -1.07 22.89
C THR A 504 21.81 -0.80 21.52
N TYR A 505 21.14 -0.04 20.64
CA TYR A 505 21.70 0.44 19.36
C TYR A 505 22.99 1.24 19.52
N ARG A 506 23.17 1.98 20.63
CA ARG A 506 24.37 2.83 20.85
C ARG A 506 25.63 1.98 20.81
N ARG A 507 25.58 0.79 21.43
CA ARG A 507 26.68 -0.17 21.43
C ARG A 507 26.90 -0.72 20.04
N SER A 508 25.85 -1.15 19.34
CA SER A 508 25.95 -1.68 17.97
C SER A 508 26.55 -0.66 17.00
N LEU A 509 26.06 0.57 17.01
CA LEU A 509 26.54 1.66 16.17
C LEU A 509 28.00 2.02 16.48
N ARG A 510 28.39 2.08 17.77
CA ARG A 510 29.78 2.31 18.17
C ARG A 510 30.71 1.19 17.70
N MET A 511 30.30 -0.07 17.86
CA MET A 511 31.08 -1.22 17.41
C MET A 511 31.25 -1.22 15.89
N GLU A 512 30.21 -0.88 15.13
CA GLU A 512 30.29 -0.76 13.67
C GLU A 512 31.32 0.30 13.26
N MET A 513 31.32 1.47 13.93
CA MET A 513 32.28 2.54 13.69
C MET A 513 33.73 2.17 14.06
N GLN A 514 33.94 1.33 15.08
CA GLN A 514 35.27 0.92 15.55
C GLN A 514 35.84 -0.25 14.75
N GLN A 515 35.04 -1.29 14.50
CA GLN A 515 35.50 -2.54 13.89
C GLN A 515 35.46 -2.50 12.36
N HIS A 516 34.55 -1.71 11.80
CA HIS A 516 34.32 -1.64 10.36
C HIS A 516 34.23 -0.19 9.87
N PRO A 517 35.25 0.67 10.12
CA PRO A 517 35.23 2.03 9.59
C PRO A 517 35.17 2.02 8.05
N ARG A 518 34.58 3.06 7.48
CA ARG A 518 34.62 3.29 6.03
C ARG A 518 36.02 3.77 5.63
N PRO A 519 36.49 3.45 4.41
CA PRO A 519 37.78 3.91 3.96
C PRO A 519 37.82 5.46 3.94
N PRO A 520 38.92 6.08 4.38
CA PRO A 520 39.06 7.54 4.37
C PRO A 520 39.13 8.06 2.94
N LEU A 521 38.61 9.27 2.74
CA LEU A 521 38.65 9.97 1.45
C LEU A 521 39.93 10.78 1.31
N GLU A 522 40.46 10.86 0.09
CA GLU A 522 41.60 11.71 -0.24
C GLU A 522 41.10 13.06 -0.75
N LYS A 523 41.51 14.15 -0.08
CA LYS A 523 41.20 15.52 -0.48
C LYS A 523 42.50 16.25 -0.80
N VAL A 524 42.52 16.98 -1.92
CA VAL A 524 43.67 17.83 -2.27
C VAL A 524 43.47 19.20 -1.65
N GLU A 525 44.33 19.57 -0.72
CA GLU A 525 44.30 20.87 -0.05
C GLU A 525 45.70 21.50 -0.12
N ASN A 526 45.79 22.72 -0.69
CA ASN A 526 47.04 23.44 -0.90
C ASN A 526 48.14 22.61 -1.62
N GLY A 527 47.75 21.80 -2.60
CA GLY A 527 48.66 20.94 -3.37
C GLY A 527 49.17 19.69 -2.62
N ARG A 528 48.64 19.39 -1.42
CA ARG A 528 48.93 18.17 -0.66
C ARG A 528 47.71 17.27 -0.58
N ILE A 529 47.92 15.96 -0.66
CA ILE A 529 46.87 14.96 -0.44
C ILE A 529 46.71 14.77 1.07
N ILE A 530 45.57 15.18 1.61
CA ILE A 530 45.18 14.93 3.00
C ILE A 530 44.14 13.81 3.04
N ARG A 531 44.25 12.92 4.02
CA ARG A 531 43.23 11.89 4.29
C ARG A 531 42.21 12.45 5.26
N VAL A 532 40.94 12.44 4.87
CA VAL A 532 39.81 12.90 5.66
C VAL A 532 38.91 11.70 5.97
N SER A 533 38.25 11.71 7.12
CA SER A 533 37.33 10.63 7.49
C SER A 533 36.16 10.58 6.50
N HIS A 534 35.54 9.41 6.36
CA HIS A 534 34.38 9.29 5.49
C HIS A 534 33.22 10.16 6.04
N PRO A 535 32.53 10.97 5.21
CA PRO A 535 31.48 11.89 5.69
C PRO A 535 30.37 11.23 6.51
N LEU A 536 29.95 10.02 6.12
CA LEU A 536 28.95 9.24 6.88
C LEU A 536 29.43 8.81 8.27
N ASP A 537 30.72 8.54 8.44
CA ASP A 537 31.29 8.19 9.75
C ASP A 537 31.45 9.46 10.62
N GLU A 538 31.82 10.59 10.02
CA GLU A 538 31.85 11.90 10.68
C GLU A 538 30.46 12.30 11.20
N GLU A 539 29.40 12.04 10.42
CA GLU A 539 28.02 12.29 10.83
C GLU A 539 27.64 11.48 12.08
N ARG A 540 27.95 10.18 12.10
CA ARG A 540 27.71 9.31 13.28
C ARG A 540 28.52 9.76 14.50
N GLN A 541 29.75 10.22 14.32
CA GLN A 541 30.55 10.80 15.42
C GLN A 541 29.90 12.08 15.95
N GLN A 542 29.45 12.96 15.07
CA GLN A 542 28.82 14.21 15.46
C GLN A 542 27.49 13.98 16.17
N TYR A 543 26.75 12.95 15.78
CA TYR A 543 25.56 12.50 16.47
C TYR A 543 25.84 12.16 17.94
N PHE A 544 26.79 11.25 18.21
CA PHE A 544 27.13 10.87 19.59
C PHE A 544 27.62 12.06 20.44
N ARG A 545 28.42 12.97 19.85
CA ARG A 545 28.85 14.19 20.55
C ARG A 545 27.66 15.09 20.89
N THR A 546 26.72 15.26 19.96
CA THR A 546 25.52 16.08 20.17
C THR A 546 24.61 15.46 21.22
N LEU A 547 24.40 14.14 21.15
CA LEU A 547 23.58 13.39 22.12
C LEU A 547 24.18 13.47 23.53
N GLY A 548 25.49 13.21 23.66
CA GLY A 548 26.19 13.31 24.95
C GLY A 548 26.11 14.71 25.55
N ALA A 549 26.31 15.75 24.73
CA ALA A 549 26.15 17.13 25.17
C ALA A 549 24.71 17.44 25.61
N ALA A 550 23.70 16.95 24.89
CA ALA A 550 22.29 17.16 25.23
C ALA A 550 21.93 16.51 26.58
N LEU A 551 22.40 15.27 26.81
CA LEU A 551 22.19 14.55 28.06
C LEU A 551 22.86 15.25 29.25
N MET A 552 24.09 15.75 29.07
CA MET A 552 24.80 16.53 30.10
C MET A 552 24.09 17.85 30.41
N ALA A 553 23.64 18.56 29.37
CA ALA A 553 22.92 19.83 29.51
C ALA A 553 21.56 19.61 30.18
N ALA A 554 20.87 18.48 29.94
CA ALA A 554 19.57 18.23 30.55
C ALA A 554 19.58 18.25 32.09
N ALA A 555 20.72 17.94 32.71
CA ALA A 555 20.88 17.99 34.16
C ALA A 555 21.28 19.38 34.71
N SER A 556 21.70 20.33 33.86
CA SER A 556 22.37 21.56 34.28
C SER A 556 21.82 22.85 33.65
N ASP A 557 21.43 22.80 32.37
CA ASP A 557 20.92 23.94 31.59
C ASP A 557 19.84 23.46 30.59
N GLN A 558 18.58 23.68 30.96
CA GLN A 558 17.41 23.28 30.17
C GLN A 558 17.36 23.97 28.80
N GLN A 559 17.79 25.23 28.69
CA GLN A 559 17.71 26.00 27.45
C GLN A 559 18.77 25.53 26.46
N ALA A 560 20.01 25.33 26.93
CA ALA A 560 21.07 24.73 26.13
C ALA A 560 20.72 23.30 25.69
N ALA A 561 20.10 22.51 26.58
CA ALA A 561 19.63 21.17 26.25
C ALA A 561 18.61 21.19 25.10
N LEU A 562 17.61 22.07 25.16
CA LEU A 562 16.58 22.17 24.12
C LEU A 562 17.16 22.56 22.75
N GLU A 563 18.16 23.45 22.72
CA GLU A 563 18.86 23.79 21.47
C GLU A 563 19.58 22.56 20.88
N LEU A 564 20.23 21.76 21.73
CA LEU A 564 20.87 20.51 21.32
C LEU A 564 19.85 19.46 20.87
N VAL A 565 18.68 19.36 21.49
CA VAL A 565 17.58 18.51 21.03
C VAL A 565 17.14 18.89 19.61
N ARG A 566 16.97 20.19 19.32
CA ARG A 566 16.63 20.64 17.96
C ARG A 566 17.71 20.30 16.95
N ARG A 567 18.99 20.30 17.35
CA ARG A 567 20.09 19.82 16.50
C ARG A 567 20.05 18.30 16.29
N LEU A 568 19.50 17.52 17.22
CA LEU A 568 19.36 16.06 17.06
C LEU A 568 18.35 15.68 15.97
N VAL A 569 17.32 16.52 15.73
CA VAL A 569 16.31 16.30 14.69
C VAL A 569 16.93 16.13 13.30
N ARG A 570 18.07 16.78 13.01
CA ARG A 570 18.75 16.61 11.71
C ARG A 570 19.24 15.18 11.48
N PHE A 571 19.68 14.50 12.53
CA PHE A 571 20.18 13.12 12.43
C PHE A 571 19.05 12.11 12.28
N ALA A 572 17.88 12.40 12.87
CA ALA A 572 16.67 11.63 12.62
C ALA A 572 16.29 11.66 11.12
N ARG A 573 16.63 12.74 10.42
CA ARG A 573 16.38 12.94 8.98
C ARG A 573 17.55 12.57 8.07
N SER A 574 18.63 11.99 8.59
CA SER A 574 19.84 11.71 7.78
C SER A 574 19.69 10.50 6.85
N GLY A 575 18.66 9.67 7.04
CA GLY A 575 18.47 8.41 6.32
C GLY A 575 19.51 7.33 6.65
N ASP A 576 20.19 7.40 7.81
CA ASP A 576 20.99 6.28 8.33
C ASP A 576 20.08 5.25 9.03
N PRO A 577 20.14 3.94 8.68
CA PRO A 577 19.24 2.92 9.21
C PRO A 577 19.19 2.77 10.73
N LEU A 578 20.36 2.85 11.39
CA LEU A 578 20.44 2.69 12.85
C LEU A 578 20.24 4.05 13.51
N MET A 579 21.05 5.03 13.14
CA MET A 579 21.04 6.33 13.81
C MET A 579 19.72 7.07 13.61
N GLY A 580 19.17 7.09 12.39
CA GLY A 580 17.98 7.88 12.07
C GLY A 580 16.76 7.45 12.89
N HIS A 581 16.47 6.16 12.89
CA HIS A 581 15.32 5.62 13.63
C HIS A 581 15.45 5.78 15.14
N PHE A 582 16.60 5.41 15.73
CA PHE A 582 16.79 5.48 17.18
C PHE A 582 16.98 6.91 17.70
N SER A 583 17.32 7.88 16.85
CA SER A 583 17.32 9.30 17.22
C SER A 583 15.95 9.78 17.72
N HIS A 584 14.85 9.25 17.18
CA HIS A 584 13.52 9.60 17.66
C HIS A 584 13.31 9.18 19.13
N TYR A 585 13.79 8.00 19.52
CA TYR A 585 13.73 7.53 20.91
C TYR A 585 14.55 8.42 21.84
N GLU A 586 15.76 8.81 21.43
CA GLU A 586 16.62 9.72 22.20
C GLU A 586 15.99 11.09 22.38
N ILE A 587 15.37 11.62 21.32
CA ILE A 587 14.68 12.92 21.37
C ILE A 587 13.50 12.84 22.35
N VAL A 588 12.67 11.79 22.29
CA VAL A 588 11.56 11.61 23.23
C VAL A 588 12.07 11.49 24.67
N ARG A 589 13.15 10.73 24.91
CA ARG A 589 13.76 10.60 26.23
C ARG A 589 14.27 11.93 26.78
N LEU A 590 14.90 12.76 25.94
CA LEU A 590 15.35 14.09 26.32
C LEU A 590 14.15 15.01 26.64
N HIS A 591 13.04 14.91 25.91
CA HIS A 591 11.82 15.64 26.27
C HIS A 591 11.29 15.23 27.64
N GLU A 592 11.27 13.93 27.94
CA GLU A 592 10.87 13.42 29.27
C GLU A 592 11.78 13.96 30.39
N LEU A 593 13.10 13.94 30.20
CA LEU A 593 14.07 14.47 31.17
C LEU A 593 13.92 15.98 31.39
N LEU A 594 13.51 16.72 30.36
CA LEU A 594 13.29 18.16 30.40
C LEU A 594 11.85 18.53 30.82
N ASN A 595 11.06 17.58 31.30
CA ASN A 595 9.65 17.74 31.69
C ASN A 595 8.76 18.28 30.55
N HIS A 596 8.86 17.67 29.37
CA HIS A 596 7.99 17.90 28.21
C HIS A 596 7.95 19.37 27.73
N PRO A 597 9.10 19.99 27.37
CA PRO A 597 9.16 21.42 27.03
C PRO A 597 8.43 21.78 25.73
N ALA A 598 8.23 20.81 24.84
CA ALA A 598 7.53 20.97 23.56
C ALA A 598 6.63 19.75 23.29
N PRO A 599 5.46 19.64 23.94
CA PRO A 599 4.64 18.42 23.89
C PRO A 599 4.17 18.02 22.48
N ALA A 600 3.93 18.99 21.60
CA ALA A 600 3.54 18.71 20.22
C ALA A 600 4.68 18.11 19.37
N GLU A 601 5.91 18.62 19.53
CA GLU A 601 7.11 18.07 18.87
C GLU A 601 7.40 16.65 19.39
N GLU A 602 7.28 16.46 20.70
CA GLU A 602 7.41 15.15 21.34
C GLU A 602 6.39 14.14 20.79
N LEU A 603 5.11 14.53 20.69
CA LEU A 603 4.07 13.67 20.14
C LEU A 603 4.39 13.26 18.70
N GLN A 604 4.88 14.17 17.85
CA GLN A 604 5.30 13.83 16.49
C GLN A 604 6.36 12.73 16.46
N HIS A 605 7.36 12.81 17.35
CA HIS A 605 8.38 11.77 17.47
C HIS A 605 7.84 10.46 18.04
N ARG A 606 6.92 10.49 19.01
CA ARG A 606 6.24 9.28 19.51
C ARG A 606 5.42 8.59 18.40
N LEU A 607 4.66 9.36 17.63
CA LEU A 607 3.89 8.83 16.50
C LEU A 607 4.82 8.26 15.42
N HIS A 608 5.93 8.94 15.10
CA HIS A 608 6.93 8.43 14.18
C HIS A 608 7.45 7.05 14.63
N ILE A 609 7.90 6.93 15.89
CA ILE A 609 8.38 5.66 16.46
C ILE A 609 7.34 4.55 16.25
N VAL A 610 6.07 4.82 16.58
CA VAL A 610 5.01 3.81 16.54
C VAL A 610 4.69 3.36 15.10
N PHE A 611 4.54 4.31 14.16
CA PHE A 611 4.06 4.00 12.81
C PHE A 611 5.17 3.61 11.83
N PHE A 612 6.42 4.03 12.04
CA PHE A 612 7.57 3.63 11.20
C PHE A 612 8.18 2.29 11.59
N ALA A 613 7.84 1.76 12.77
CA ALA A 613 8.41 0.50 13.21
C ALA A 613 7.86 -0.70 12.41
N ALA A 614 8.76 -1.65 12.10
CA ALA A 614 8.47 -2.84 11.31
C ALA A 614 7.38 -3.72 11.96
N ALA A 615 6.79 -4.62 11.15
CA ALA A 615 5.74 -5.53 11.64
C ALA A 615 6.22 -6.47 12.76
N SER A 616 7.52 -6.75 12.84
CA SER A 616 8.14 -7.59 13.87
C SER A 616 8.50 -6.86 15.16
N ASP A 617 8.36 -5.53 15.23
CA ASP A 617 8.64 -4.80 16.46
C ASP A 617 7.58 -5.15 17.53
N ALA A 618 8.06 -5.55 18.70
CA ALA A 618 7.27 -6.02 19.83
C ALA A 618 7.19 -4.99 20.97
N SER A 619 7.69 -3.76 20.76
CA SER A 619 7.72 -2.69 21.76
C SER A 619 6.33 -2.11 21.98
N VAL A 620 5.80 -2.23 23.19
CA VAL A 620 4.45 -1.74 23.54
C VAL A 620 4.47 -0.38 24.23
N ARG A 621 5.56 -0.04 24.94
CA ARG A 621 5.64 1.20 25.73
C ARG A 621 5.59 2.47 24.87
N PRO A 622 6.20 2.53 23.67
CA PRO A 622 6.02 3.67 22.78
C PRO A 622 4.55 3.90 22.41
N VAL A 623 3.78 2.83 22.20
CA VAL A 623 2.34 2.92 21.88
C VAL A 623 1.54 3.37 23.11
N ILE A 624 1.80 2.79 24.28
CA ILE A 624 1.13 3.14 25.54
C ILE A 624 1.34 4.62 25.87
N THR A 625 2.58 5.10 25.76
CA THR A 625 2.91 6.49 26.09
C THR A 625 2.35 7.48 25.07
N ALA A 626 2.32 7.14 23.78
CA ALA A 626 1.64 7.95 22.76
C ALA A 626 0.12 8.05 23.03
N LEU A 627 -0.53 6.94 23.40
CA LEU A 627 -1.94 6.93 23.81
C LEU A 627 -2.16 7.78 25.08
N ASP A 628 -1.33 7.61 26.11
CA ASP A 628 -1.44 8.35 27.38
C ASP A 628 -1.27 9.85 27.16
N GLN A 629 -0.34 10.28 26.30
CA GLN A 629 -0.18 11.69 25.97
C GLN A 629 -1.42 12.26 25.26
N LEU A 630 -1.96 11.57 24.25
CA LEU A 630 -3.16 12.01 23.53
C LEU A 630 -4.42 12.06 24.41
N VAL A 631 -4.56 11.10 25.33
CA VAL A 631 -5.68 11.05 26.27
C VAL A 631 -5.60 12.20 27.28
N ARG A 632 -4.40 12.50 27.80
CA ARG A 632 -4.21 13.54 28.82
C ARG A 632 -4.16 14.96 28.27
N GLN A 633 -3.71 15.12 27.03
CA GLN A 633 -3.50 16.42 26.38
C GLN A 633 -4.30 16.48 25.05
N PRO A 634 -5.65 16.45 25.11
CA PRO A 634 -6.50 16.45 23.92
C PRO A 634 -6.29 17.67 23.01
N GLU A 635 -5.79 18.78 23.54
CA GLU A 635 -5.48 20.02 22.83
C GLU A 635 -4.35 19.88 21.79
N LEU A 636 -3.50 18.85 21.89
CA LEU A 636 -2.43 18.59 20.91
C LEU A 636 -2.98 18.26 19.52
N VAL A 637 -4.18 17.67 19.45
CA VAL A 637 -4.87 17.36 18.20
C VAL A 637 -6.23 18.02 18.24
N GLN A 638 -6.32 19.23 17.68
CA GLN A 638 -7.50 20.08 17.81
C GLN A 638 -8.74 19.51 17.10
N GLN A 639 -8.56 18.86 15.94
CA GLN A 639 -9.68 18.31 15.18
C GLN A 639 -10.22 17.02 15.81
N PRO A 640 -11.53 16.94 16.17
CA PRO A 640 -12.12 15.74 16.77
C PRO A 640 -11.96 14.48 15.92
N SER A 641 -12.07 14.61 14.59
CA SER A 641 -11.90 13.51 13.65
C SER A 641 -10.48 12.96 13.65
N GLU A 642 -9.47 13.83 13.60
CA GLU A 642 -8.06 13.41 13.62
C GLU A 642 -7.71 12.75 14.95
N ARG A 643 -8.24 13.27 16.06
CA ARG A 643 -8.02 12.68 17.39
C ARG A 643 -8.63 11.29 17.49
N PHE A 644 -9.86 11.10 17.03
CA PHE A 644 -10.50 9.79 16.96
C PHE A 644 -9.69 8.81 16.11
N ASP A 645 -9.24 9.23 14.93
CA ASP A 645 -8.48 8.39 14.01
C ASP A 645 -7.11 7.99 14.58
N GLN A 646 -6.42 8.92 15.26
CA GLN A 646 -5.14 8.64 15.92
C GLN A 646 -5.30 7.65 17.08
N LEU A 647 -6.28 7.84 17.97
CA LEU A 647 -6.56 6.89 19.06
C LEU A 647 -6.91 5.51 18.50
N ASN A 648 -7.76 5.46 17.48
CA ASN A 648 -8.16 4.21 16.83
C ASN A 648 -6.97 3.49 16.16
N GLY A 649 -6.08 4.25 15.51
CA GLY A 649 -4.86 3.75 14.89
C GLY A 649 -3.84 3.23 15.90
N LEU A 650 -3.64 3.94 17.02
CA LEU A 650 -2.74 3.52 18.08
C LEU A 650 -3.25 2.28 18.84
N LEU A 651 -4.56 2.16 19.07
CA LEU A 651 -5.16 0.93 19.61
C LEU A 651 -4.94 -0.26 18.66
N GLN A 652 -5.05 -0.03 17.35
CA GLN A 652 -4.74 -1.06 16.36
C GLN A 652 -3.26 -1.45 16.41
N LYS A 653 -2.34 -0.47 16.53
CA LYS A 653 -0.91 -0.75 16.69
C LYS A 653 -0.61 -1.51 17.98
N LEU A 654 -1.32 -1.23 19.06
CA LEU A 654 -1.15 -1.96 20.33
C LEU A 654 -1.51 -3.44 20.19
N ILE A 655 -2.57 -3.77 19.43
CA ILE A 655 -2.89 -5.17 19.06
C ILE A 655 -1.71 -5.80 18.31
N GLU A 656 -1.23 -5.15 17.25
CA GLU A 656 -0.13 -5.66 16.42
C GLU A 656 1.16 -5.88 17.25
N ARG A 657 1.49 -4.97 18.19
CA ARG A 657 2.66 -5.11 19.06
C ARG A 657 2.54 -6.27 20.04
N TRP A 658 1.35 -6.48 20.63
CA TRP A 658 1.13 -7.62 21.52
C TRP A 658 1.12 -8.95 20.80
N GLU A 659 0.60 -9.00 19.57
CA GLU A 659 0.71 -10.17 18.67
C GLU A 659 2.18 -10.48 18.37
N ALA A 660 2.98 -9.48 17.98
CA ALA A 660 4.41 -9.66 17.73
C ALA A 660 5.18 -10.11 18.99
N ARG A 661 4.81 -9.59 20.16
CA ARG A 661 5.43 -9.93 21.45
C ARG A 661 5.21 -11.38 21.90
N THR A 662 4.27 -12.12 21.31
CA THR A 662 4.11 -13.56 21.58
C THR A 662 5.32 -14.40 21.16
N ALA A 663 6.14 -13.90 20.22
CA ALA A 663 7.36 -14.56 19.79
C ALA A 663 8.57 -14.31 20.74
N TRP A 664 8.42 -13.46 21.76
CA TRP A 664 9.49 -13.05 22.67
C TRP A 664 9.24 -13.52 24.10
N GLU A 665 10.26 -14.10 24.74
CA GLU A 665 10.17 -14.53 26.13
C GLU A 665 10.71 -13.45 27.10
N PRO A 666 9.86 -12.88 27.97
CA PRO A 666 10.29 -11.88 28.93
C PRO A 666 11.17 -12.44 30.06
N LYS A 667 12.23 -11.70 30.39
CA LYS A 667 13.09 -11.98 31.56
C LYS A 667 12.40 -11.69 32.90
N SER A 668 11.54 -10.66 32.96
CA SER A 668 10.86 -10.23 34.20
C SER A 668 9.35 -10.30 34.03
N ALA A 669 8.69 -11.19 34.79
CA ALA A 669 7.23 -11.29 34.82
C ALA A 669 6.57 -10.02 35.38
N VAL A 670 7.22 -9.34 36.34
CA VAL A 670 6.72 -8.10 36.98
C VAL A 670 6.63 -6.96 35.95
N ARG A 671 7.68 -6.77 35.14
CA ARG A 671 7.68 -5.71 34.10
C ARG A 671 6.58 -5.94 33.06
N VAL A 672 6.39 -7.18 32.65
CA VAL A 672 5.33 -7.54 31.69
C VAL A 672 3.96 -7.33 32.29
N GLN A 673 3.76 -7.67 33.56
CA GLN A 673 2.50 -7.39 34.25
C GLN A 673 2.21 -5.88 34.24
N ASN A 674 3.20 -5.04 34.54
CA ASN A 674 3.04 -3.59 34.45
C ASN A 674 2.67 -3.17 33.02
N ASP A 675 3.35 -3.68 31.99
CA ASP A 675 3.02 -3.37 30.59
C ASP A 675 1.57 -3.80 30.24
N VAL A 676 1.11 -4.95 30.74
CA VAL A 676 -0.26 -5.45 30.57
C VAL A 676 -1.27 -4.52 31.26
N ASP A 677 -1.06 -4.21 32.53
CA ASP A 677 -1.98 -3.38 33.32
C ASP A 677 -2.06 -1.95 32.75
N GLN A 678 -0.92 -1.39 32.30
CA GLN A 678 -0.87 -0.10 31.61
C GLN A 678 -1.61 -0.15 30.26
N SER A 679 -1.40 -1.20 29.46
CA SER A 679 -2.09 -1.41 28.17
C SER A 679 -3.61 -1.47 28.34
N VAL A 680 -4.08 -2.26 29.31
CA VAL A 680 -5.52 -2.38 29.60
C VAL A 680 -6.07 -1.04 30.10
N ARG A 681 -5.39 -0.36 31.03
CA ARG A 681 -5.85 0.94 31.53
C ARG A 681 -5.99 1.95 30.40
N ILE A 682 -4.92 2.17 29.63
CA ILE A 682 -4.91 3.23 28.62
C ILE A 682 -5.87 2.92 27.47
N SER A 683 -6.04 1.64 27.12
CA SER A 683 -6.99 1.24 26.08
C SER A 683 -8.43 1.58 26.46
N ASN A 684 -8.81 1.37 27.73
CA ASN A 684 -10.14 1.74 28.21
C ASN A 684 -10.35 3.26 28.18
N LEU A 685 -9.37 4.05 28.65
CA LEU A 685 -9.44 5.52 28.60
C LEU A 685 -9.56 6.05 27.16
N ALA A 686 -8.78 5.48 26.23
CA ALA A 686 -8.84 5.84 24.82
C ALA A 686 -10.21 5.49 24.21
N LEU A 687 -10.77 4.32 24.54
CA LEU A 687 -12.11 3.93 24.09
C LEU A 687 -13.21 4.85 24.65
N ASP A 688 -13.13 5.25 25.91
CA ASP A 688 -14.09 6.18 26.52
C ASP A 688 -14.04 7.54 25.81
N GLN A 689 -12.85 8.07 25.55
CA GLN A 689 -12.69 9.31 24.79
C GLN A 689 -13.16 9.18 23.34
N MET A 690 -12.88 8.05 22.68
CA MET A 690 -13.40 7.78 21.33
C MET A 690 -14.93 7.73 21.30
N GLN A 691 -15.58 7.24 22.36
CA GLN A 691 -17.04 7.22 22.47
C GLN A 691 -17.63 8.63 22.47
N GLU A 692 -17.01 9.56 23.19
CA GLU A 692 -17.41 10.98 23.22
C GLU A 692 -17.23 11.65 21.85
N LEU A 693 -16.14 11.33 21.16
CA LEU A 693 -15.81 11.88 19.85
C LEU A 693 -16.70 11.32 18.73
N ALA A 694 -17.09 10.04 18.81
CA ALA A 694 -17.82 9.33 17.74
C ALA A 694 -19.08 10.09 17.29
N GLY A 695 -19.86 10.61 18.25
CA GLY A 695 -21.07 11.38 17.97
C GLY A 695 -20.81 12.71 17.25
N GLN A 696 -19.65 13.34 17.48
CA GLN A 696 -19.28 14.64 16.89
C GLN A 696 -18.85 14.51 15.42
N ILE A 697 -18.34 13.34 15.02
CA ILE A 697 -17.71 13.11 13.72
C ILE A 697 -18.56 12.23 12.78
N GLY A 698 -19.80 11.95 13.16
CA GLY A 698 -20.75 11.18 12.35
C GLY A 698 -20.51 9.67 12.32
N VAL A 699 -19.75 9.11 13.28
CA VAL A 699 -19.64 7.66 13.47
C VAL A 699 -20.89 7.16 14.20
N SER A 700 -21.56 6.14 13.66
CA SER A 700 -22.78 5.62 14.29
C SER A 700 -22.46 4.95 15.64
N ASN A 701 -23.38 5.05 16.61
CA ASN A 701 -23.19 4.42 17.92
C ASN A 701 -23.03 2.89 17.79
N SER A 702 -23.75 2.26 16.86
CA SER A 702 -23.59 0.83 16.56
C SER A 702 -22.18 0.50 16.05
N ASP A 703 -21.66 1.26 15.08
CA ASP A 703 -20.31 1.02 14.54
C ASP A 703 -19.25 1.18 15.62
N PHE A 704 -19.37 2.20 16.46
CA PHE A 704 -18.46 2.39 17.59
C PHE A 704 -18.55 1.24 18.60
N LEU A 705 -19.76 0.78 18.96
CA LEU A 705 -19.93 -0.37 19.85
C LEU A 705 -19.31 -1.66 19.28
N TYR A 706 -19.46 -1.89 17.97
CA TYR A 706 -18.78 -3.01 17.32
C TYR A 706 -17.26 -2.85 17.34
N ARG A 707 -16.72 -1.64 17.12
CA ARG A 707 -15.27 -1.40 17.24
C ARG A 707 -14.77 -1.63 18.66
N ARG A 708 -15.51 -1.15 19.67
CA ARG A 708 -15.20 -1.39 21.09
C ARG A 708 -15.20 -2.87 21.40
N ARG A 709 -16.19 -3.62 20.91
CA ARG A 709 -16.25 -5.09 21.05
C ARG A 709 -15.06 -5.76 20.39
N TYR A 710 -14.69 -5.37 19.17
CA TYR A 710 -13.51 -5.90 18.48
C TYR A 710 -12.22 -5.65 19.29
N ILE A 711 -11.98 -4.42 19.78
CA ILE A 711 -10.80 -4.12 20.61
C ILE A 711 -10.81 -4.93 21.92
N ASN A 712 -11.98 -5.11 22.53
CA ASN A 712 -12.09 -5.95 23.73
C ASN A 712 -11.68 -7.40 23.46
N GLU A 713 -12.19 -7.99 22.37
CA GLU A 713 -11.91 -9.39 22.00
C GLU A 713 -10.47 -9.57 21.49
N ALA A 714 -9.92 -8.62 20.75
CA ALA A 714 -8.59 -8.71 20.15
C ALA A 714 -7.44 -8.28 21.08
N LEU A 715 -7.70 -7.43 22.09
CA LEU A 715 -6.66 -6.87 22.96
C LEU A 715 -6.95 -7.10 24.45
N ILE A 716 -8.05 -6.55 24.96
CA ILE A 716 -8.22 -6.39 26.42
C ILE A 716 -8.47 -7.74 27.12
N VAL A 717 -9.30 -8.61 26.55
CA VAL A 717 -9.60 -9.93 27.12
C VAL A 717 -8.36 -10.83 27.10
N PRO A 718 -7.65 -11.02 25.96
CA PRO A 718 -6.42 -11.82 25.93
C PRO A 718 -5.36 -11.35 26.93
N LEU A 719 -5.19 -10.04 27.11
CA LEU A 719 -4.24 -9.49 28.07
C LEU A 719 -4.61 -9.77 29.52
N ARG A 720 -5.90 -9.70 29.88
CA ARG A 720 -6.38 -10.07 31.22
C ARG A 720 -6.18 -11.56 31.49
N ASP A 721 -6.51 -12.42 30.53
CA ASP A 721 -6.33 -13.86 30.64
C ASP A 721 -4.84 -14.23 30.80
N TYR A 722 -3.98 -13.60 30.00
CA TYR A 722 -2.53 -13.78 30.09
C TYR A 722 -1.97 -13.39 31.47
N ARG A 723 -2.44 -12.27 32.04
CA ARG A 723 -2.06 -11.83 33.39
C ARG A 723 -2.51 -12.82 34.46
N ASP A 724 -3.79 -13.19 34.43
CA ASP A 724 -4.42 -13.95 35.51
C ASP A 724 -3.99 -15.43 35.51
N GLN A 725 -3.59 -15.98 34.35
CA GLN A 725 -3.16 -17.37 34.22
C GLN A 725 -1.64 -17.51 34.18
N VAL A 726 -0.97 -16.89 33.21
CA VAL A 726 0.44 -17.15 32.90
C VAL A 726 1.37 -16.36 33.81
N LEU A 727 1.15 -15.04 33.92
CA LEU A 727 2.01 -14.18 34.73
C LEU A 727 1.86 -14.48 36.23
N ALA A 728 0.63 -14.68 36.70
CA ALA A 728 0.36 -15.05 38.09
C ALA A 728 1.06 -16.36 38.50
N HIS A 729 1.20 -17.32 37.58
CA HIS A 729 1.99 -18.53 37.83
C HIS A 729 3.49 -18.24 37.84
N ARG A 730 4.00 -17.53 36.81
CA ARG A 730 5.44 -17.20 36.70
C ARG A 730 5.96 -16.43 37.92
N MET A 731 5.21 -15.47 38.43
CA MET A 731 5.58 -14.69 39.62
C MET A 731 5.65 -15.52 40.90
N LYS A 732 4.89 -16.61 41.00
CA LYS A 732 4.98 -17.54 42.14
C LYS A 732 6.21 -18.44 42.05
N THR A 733 6.69 -18.72 40.84
CA THR A 733 7.76 -19.69 40.58
C THR A 733 9.15 -19.07 40.37
N GLN A 734 9.22 -17.82 39.88
CA GLN A 734 10.49 -17.15 39.63
C GLN A 734 11.01 -16.47 40.91
N PRO A 735 12.30 -16.63 41.27
CA PRO A 735 12.90 -15.80 42.30
C PRO A 735 12.82 -14.34 41.86
N LEU A 736 12.66 -13.42 42.82
CA LEU A 736 12.73 -11.97 42.60
C LEU A 736 14.08 -11.63 41.96
N SER A 737 14.14 -11.63 40.62
CA SER A 737 15.29 -11.12 39.88
C SER A 737 15.46 -9.65 40.20
N SER A 738 16.70 -9.17 40.32
CA SER A 738 16.98 -7.75 40.55
C SER A 738 16.21 -6.90 39.53
N ASP A 739 15.28 -6.08 40.00
CA ASP A 739 14.46 -5.14 39.21
C ASP A 739 15.28 -4.04 38.52
N GLY A 740 16.62 -4.09 38.62
CA GLY A 740 17.53 -3.15 37.99
C GLY A 740 17.22 -3.03 36.51
N GLU A 741 16.95 -1.80 36.07
CA GLU A 741 17.20 -1.38 34.69
C GLU A 741 18.52 -2.01 34.24
N ASP A 742 18.62 -2.43 32.97
CA ASP A 742 19.91 -2.90 32.44
C ASP A 742 20.96 -1.84 32.83
N PRO A 743 22.13 -2.16 33.40
CA PRO A 743 23.14 -1.15 33.72
C PRO A 743 23.50 -0.23 32.52
N ASP A 744 23.18 -0.64 31.29
CA ASP A 744 23.26 0.17 30.05
C ASP A 744 22.07 1.15 29.81
N ASP A 745 21.04 1.14 30.66
CA ASP A 745 19.91 2.09 30.71
C ASP A 745 20.31 3.40 31.42
N GLN A 746 21.50 3.43 32.06
CA GLN A 746 22.08 4.69 32.50
C GLN A 746 22.62 5.48 31.30
N PRO A 747 22.37 6.81 31.23
CA PRO A 747 22.86 7.63 30.13
C PRO A 747 24.39 7.50 30.03
N LEU A 748 24.88 7.21 28.82
CA LEU A 748 26.32 7.22 28.53
C LEU A 748 26.85 8.66 28.71
N LEU A 749 27.30 8.98 29.91
CA LEU A 749 28.07 10.19 30.19
C LEU A 749 29.48 9.97 29.61
N ILE A 750 29.67 10.27 28.33
CA ILE A 750 31.02 10.38 27.76
C ILE A 750 31.55 11.77 28.16
N PRO A 751 32.62 11.87 28.97
CA PRO A 751 33.21 13.16 29.30
C PRO A 751 33.74 13.84 28.03
N ALA A 752 33.49 15.14 27.88
CA ALA A 752 33.94 15.95 26.73
C ALA A 752 35.46 15.95 26.50
N THR A 753 36.25 15.40 27.42
CA THR A 753 37.72 15.40 27.42
C THR A 753 38.34 14.13 26.84
N GLN A 754 37.57 13.07 26.55
CA GLN A 754 38.13 11.86 25.93
C GLN A 754 38.14 11.99 24.40
N SER A 755 39.35 12.00 23.81
CA SER A 755 39.50 11.79 22.37
C SER A 755 39.00 10.37 22.05
N LEU A 756 37.99 10.29 21.20
CA LEU A 756 37.58 9.05 20.54
C LEU A 756 38.74 8.62 19.62
N ASN A 757 39.68 7.86 20.17
CA ASN A 757 40.68 7.18 19.37
C ASN A 757 39.98 6.02 18.64
N THR A 758 40.24 5.88 17.35
CA THR A 758 39.60 4.88 16.48
C THR A 758 40.16 3.46 16.67
N ASN A 759 40.66 3.15 17.87
CA ASN A 759 41.17 1.84 18.27
C ASN A 759 40.49 1.39 19.57
#